data_AF-A0A163D678-F1
#
_entry.id   AF-A0A163D678-F1
#
_cell.length_a   1.000
_cell.length_b   1.000
_cell.length_c   1.000
_cell.angle_alpha   90.00
_cell.angle_beta   90.00
_cell.angle_gamma   90.00
#
_symmetry.space_group_name_H-M   'P 1'
#
loop_
_entity.id
_entity.type
_entity.pdbx_description
1 polymer ?
#
loop_
_entity_poly.entity_id
_entity_poly.type
_entity_poly.pdbx_seq_one_letter_code
_entity_poly.pdbx_strand_id
1 'polypeptide(L)'
;MASPMEDDVFARLQNKTDAAEVQRQQDELTSRVHAQHQKSQERLAELVEDNTSLPVTISSVRILHANRTRRGFLERVVNPILTANRADPYTLEEALGAVGTATDKLNRFGIFKPPLSVFLDRPEASNASSSPTDVDVYISAHERGNYTIKTGTEAGASEADAYVNAELRNLFGGAETLNAHGSLGTRTRSAYSLAFDTPVLSSPDLKLQVNGFASSVLKSWASHEDVQKGASSKLFWRSHAGHEHTLAYSAIWRQVTSLAENASPTVRADAGDSFKSSVSHTWSIDRRDYPLLPSSGYLIKSVSELAGFSVLGGDASFFKTEADSQLALPFGNTGITLTAGLRAGLLYPLAQRGSPAPHASRINDRFQLGGPNSVRGFRLGGLGPHDGPDAVGGDVFAAGGASLLFPVPRVGKETPLRLQAFVNGGRLLALQSAKSEDGSFAGDARESLKKTLRDLKEELPSAAAGVGLVYAHPMARFEVNFSLPLVMRKEEQGRKGLSFGVGIEFLIRLLASQQQRMQAIVRRTFYNIYAICGFAAIGGGLFGFDISSMSGVLGTPAYGRYFGHPAGTRQGGITASMPAGSLFGALCSSFIADRLSRRTAIQIAAIIWCVGAILQAASNGVALLCVGRVVGGFAIGICSAIVPVYQSEIAPKESRGRFVSFQQWAITWGILIQYFIQYGSSFYDGGVKNELQGTAAFRIPWGIQAVPGAILFVGLFFFPRSPRWLASKDRWEEALTVLANLHGSGDVNHPKVLAEYKEIEEALRFEREEAVTSFAALVKPRILKRVILGMSIQMWSQLCGMNIMMYYIVFIMRGAGIADELLTSSIQYIINVAMTLPAILYLDKFGRRPALLVGSFLMMTWLFTTGALQASYGVPNPDKTDKDISWVVPKEHGGVSKAIVACSYLFVASFATTWGPVSWTYPSEIFPAKVRAKAVSLATASNWTWNCILAFAVPPLLWSINWKMYMIFGTFNGLALIHMFLAAPETKGKTLEEMDTVFDSGIPAWRAGKIESRLDQLQRDIEAGDVKVSTNKGPGQVEDVSYEPKA
;
A
#
# COMPACT_ATOMS: atom_id res chain seq x y z
N MET A 1 -34.82 64.47 7.25
CA MET A 1 -33.35 64.50 7.01
C MET A 1 -32.82 63.12 7.39
N ALA A 2 -32.56 62.25 6.42
CA ALA A 2 -31.92 60.96 6.66
C ALA A 2 -30.40 61.15 6.63
N SER A 3 -29.68 60.51 7.56
CA SER A 3 -28.21 60.59 7.62
C SER A 3 -27.55 59.48 6.79
N PRO A 4 -26.30 59.67 6.33
CA PRO A 4 -25.65 58.80 5.37
C PRO A 4 -24.79 57.74 6.08
N MET A 5 -25.24 56.49 6.11
CA MET A 5 -24.41 55.34 6.48
C MET A 5 -24.56 54.13 5.54
N GLU A 6 -25.40 54.20 4.51
CA GLU A 6 -25.68 53.04 3.63
C GLU A 6 -24.77 52.94 2.39
N ASP A 7 -24.08 54.02 2.01
CA ASP A 7 -23.26 54.03 0.79
C ASP A 7 -21.86 53.40 0.93
N ASP A 8 -21.40 53.05 2.14
CA ASP A 8 -20.06 52.45 2.34
C ASP A 8 -20.06 50.90 2.26
N VAL A 9 -21.24 50.26 2.25
CA VAL A 9 -21.36 48.78 2.21
C VAL A 9 -21.17 48.24 0.80
N PHE A 10 -21.69 48.92 -0.21
CA PHE A 10 -21.56 48.50 -1.62
C PHE A 10 -20.15 48.67 -2.17
N ALA A 11 -19.38 49.66 -1.70
CA ALA A 11 -17.98 49.82 -2.06
C ALA A 11 -17.09 48.69 -1.49
N ARG A 12 -17.41 48.18 -0.30
CA ARG A 12 -16.70 47.03 0.32
C ARG A 12 -16.98 45.71 -0.40
N LEU A 13 -18.16 45.55 -1.01
CA LEU A 13 -18.55 44.36 -1.76
C LEU A 13 -17.91 44.25 -3.16
N GLN A 14 -17.35 45.34 -3.71
CA GLN A 14 -16.64 45.33 -4.99
C GLN A 14 -15.15 44.99 -4.89
N ASN A 15 -14.57 44.97 -3.69
CA ASN A 15 -13.19 44.53 -3.53
C ASN A 15 -13.13 43.00 -3.68
N LYS A 16 -12.46 42.53 -4.73
CA LYS A 16 -12.03 41.13 -4.87
C LYS A 16 -11.39 40.72 -3.55
N THR A 17 -12.06 39.86 -2.79
CA THR A 17 -11.47 39.25 -1.60
C THR A 17 -10.33 38.38 -2.10
N ASP A 18 -9.10 38.82 -1.82
CA ASP A 18 -7.90 38.12 -2.21
C ASP A 18 -7.97 36.69 -1.64
N ALA A 19 -7.70 35.67 -2.46
CA ALA A 19 -7.83 34.28 -2.01
C ALA A 19 -6.88 33.99 -0.84
N ALA A 20 -5.76 34.74 -0.76
CA ALA A 20 -4.86 34.73 0.38
C ALA A 20 -5.48 35.35 1.64
N GLU A 21 -6.30 36.40 1.52
CA GLU A 21 -6.98 37.06 2.64
C GLU A 21 -8.13 36.20 3.17
N VAL A 22 -8.89 35.53 2.30
CA VAL A 22 -9.94 34.57 2.70
C VAL A 22 -9.32 33.34 3.37
N GLN A 23 -8.23 32.79 2.82
CA GLN A 23 -7.48 31.70 3.45
C GLN A 23 -6.94 32.13 4.82
N ARG A 24 -6.41 33.37 4.92
CA ARG A 24 -5.92 33.95 6.18
C ARG A 24 -7.06 34.16 7.18
N GLN A 25 -8.24 34.58 6.75
CA GLN A 25 -9.43 34.69 7.60
C GLN A 25 -9.92 33.30 8.06
N GLN A 26 -9.89 32.29 7.19
CA GLN A 26 -10.23 30.90 7.53
C GLN A 26 -9.22 30.31 8.53
N ASP A 27 -7.93 30.58 8.34
CA ASP A 27 -6.85 30.18 9.25
C ASP A 27 -6.95 30.96 10.58
N GLU A 28 -7.33 32.24 10.56
CA GLU A 28 -7.63 33.04 11.75
C GLU A 28 -8.87 32.52 12.50
N LEU A 29 -9.91 32.08 11.79
CA LEU A 29 -11.13 31.57 12.42
C LEU A 29 -10.90 30.18 13.00
N THR A 30 -10.17 29.32 12.27
CA THR A 30 -9.76 27.99 12.75
C THR A 30 -8.81 28.10 13.93
N SER A 31 -7.87 29.05 13.91
CA SER A 31 -7.01 29.34 15.06
C SER A 31 -7.79 29.95 16.23
N ARG A 32 -8.84 30.75 16.01
CA ARG A 32 -9.75 31.22 17.07
C ARG A 32 -10.56 30.09 17.69
N VAL A 33 -11.12 29.18 16.90
CA VAL A 33 -11.87 28.02 17.41
C VAL A 33 -10.95 27.07 18.16
N HIS A 34 -9.75 26.81 17.63
CA HIS A 34 -8.74 26.04 18.37
C HIS A 34 -8.30 26.76 19.63
N ALA A 35 -8.05 28.07 19.58
CA ALA A 35 -7.70 28.86 20.75
C ALA A 35 -8.85 28.91 21.76
N GLN A 36 -10.11 28.88 21.34
CA GLN A 36 -11.27 28.85 22.21
C GLN A 36 -11.44 27.47 22.85
N HIS A 37 -11.27 26.38 22.08
CA HIS A 37 -11.30 25.03 22.63
C HIS A 37 -10.13 24.80 23.59
N GLN A 38 -8.94 25.30 23.23
CA GLN A 38 -7.77 25.32 24.09
C GLN A 38 -8.03 26.16 25.33
N LYS A 39 -8.64 27.34 25.23
CA LYS A 39 -9.09 28.14 26.38
C LYS A 39 -10.13 27.43 27.24
N SER A 40 -11.04 26.67 26.65
CA SER A 40 -12.03 25.90 27.42
C SER A 40 -11.38 24.74 28.15
N GLN A 41 -10.40 24.07 27.52
CA GLN A 41 -9.59 23.03 28.17
C GLN A 41 -8.68 23.63 29.24
N GLU A 42 -8.05 24.76 28.98
CA GLU A 42 -7.24 25.53 29.94
C GLU A 42 -8.11 26.04 31.08
N ARG A 43 -9.33 26.53 30.82
CA ARG A 43 -10.26 26.97 31.87
C ARG A 43 -10.77 25.80 32.69
N LEU A 44 -10.98 24.64 32.08
CA LEU A 44 -11.39 23.43 32.79
C LEU A 44 -10.21 22.87 33.60
N ALA A 45 -9.00 22.94 33.07
CA ALA A 45 -7.77 22.63 33.80
C ALA A 45 -7.54 23.61 34.96
N GLU A 46 -7.75 24.91 34.75
CA GLU A 46 -7.68 25.98 35.76
C GLU A 46 -8.75 25.77 36.83
N LEU A 47 -9.99 25.44 36.47
CA LEU A 47 -11.03 25.09 37.44
C LEU A 47 -10.69 23.82 38.22
N VAL A 48 -10.06 22.83 37.58
CA VAL A 48 -9.56 21.66 38.30
C VAL A 48 -8.42 22.07 39.23
N GLU A 49 -7.47 22.88 38.76
CA GLU A 49 -6.30 23.40 39.48
C GLU A 49 -6.70 24.24 40.69
N ASP A 50 -7.62 25.18 40.52
CA ASP A 50 -8.21 26.02 41.57
C ASP A 50 -8.90 25.19 42.66
N ASN A 51 -9.43 24.01 42.29
CA ASN A 51 -10.16 23.12 43.18
C ASN A 51 -9.37 21.85 43.54
N THR A 52 -8.09 21.74 43.16
CA THR A 52 -7.24 20.55 43.38
C THR A 52 -7.15 20.19 44.86
N SER A 53 -7.08 21.20 45.72
CA SER A 53 -6.91 21.07 47.17
C SER A 53 -8.21 20.77 47.94
N LEU A 54 -9.37 20.76 47.27
CA LEU A 54 -10.63 20.49 47.95
C LEU A 54 -10.70 19.04 48.42
N PRO A 55 -11.15 18.80 49.66
CA PRO A 55 -11.32 17.45 50.19
C PRO A 55 -12.48 16.74 49.49
N VAL A 56 -12.21 15.55 48.97
CA VAL A 56 -13.14 14.67 48.25
C VAL A 56 -13.07 13.27 48.84
N THR A 57 -14.24 12.67 49.04
CA THR A 57 -14.39 11.30 49.54
C THR A 57 -14.97 10.44 48.43
N ILE A 58 -14.36 9.30 48.12
CA ILE A 58 -14.85 8.40 47.07
C ILE A 58 -15.79 7.38 47.71
N SER A 59 -17.09 7.56 47.53
CA SER A 59 -18.13 6.72 48.13
C SER A 59 -18.23 5.35 47.47
N SER A 60 -18.19 5.31 46.13
CA SER A 60 -18.25 4.07 45.38
C SER A 60 -17.49 4.12 44.05
N VAL A 61 -17.02 2.96 43.60
CA VAL A 61 -16.44 2.77 42.26
C VAL A 61 -17.23 1.67 41.55
N ARG A 62 -17.90 2.01 40.44
CA ARG A 62 -18.65 1.06 39.61
C ARG A 62 -17.98 0.89 38.26
N ILE A 63 -17.62 -0.36 37.93
CA ILE A 63 -17.12 -0.71 36.61
C ILE A 63 -18.29 -1.22 35.77
N LEU A 64 -18.66 -0.48 34.74
CA LEU A 64 -19.76 -0.82 33.84
C LEU A 64 -19.24 -1.68 32.67
N HIS A 65 -20.09 -2.57 32.17
CA HIS A 65 -19.84 -3.39 30.95
C HIS A 65 -18.73 -4.47 31.04
N ALA A 66 -18.22 -4.77 32.23
CA ALA A 66 -17.18 -5.80 32.48
C ALA A 66 -17.77 -7.17 32.87
N ASN A 67 -18.63 -7.73 32.02
CA ASN A 67 -19.47 -8.88 32.38
C ASN A 67 -18.75 -10.24 32.49
N ARG A 68 -17.59 -10.43 31.82
CA ARG A 68 -16.85 -11.71 31.81
C ARG A 68 -15.57 -11.66 32.64
N THR A 69 -15.31 -10.53 33.28
CA THR A 69 -14.13 -10.34 34.12
C THR A 69 -14.51 -10.62 35.58
N ARG A 70 -13.70 -11.43 36.27
CA ARG A 70 -13.96 -11.85 37.65
C ARG A 70 -14.00 -10.63 38.57
N ARG A 71 -15.02 -10.59 39.42
CA ARG A 71 -15.18 -9.53 40.43
C ARG A 71 -13.93 -9.38 41.31
N GLY A 72 -13.41 -10.48 41.87
CA GLY A 72 -12.20 -10.44 42.70
C GLY A 72 -10.93 -9.99 41.95
N PHE A 73 -10.89 -10.12 40.63
CA PHE A 73 -9.79 -9.59 39.81
C PHE A 73 -9.87 -8.05 39.72
N LEU A 74 -11.07 -7.53 39.43
CA LEU A 74 -11.34 -6.09 39.36
C LEU A 74 -11.21 -5.41 40.73
N GLU A 75 -11.69 -6.05 41.79
CA GLU A 75 -11.60 -5.55 43.17
C GLU A 75 -10.15 -5.27 43.55
N ARG A 76 -9.18 -6.13 43.20
CA ARG A 76 -7.76 -5.85 43.48
C ARG A 76 -7.22 -4.60 42.79
N VAL A 77 -7.84 -4.17 41.68
CA VAL A 77 -7.43 -2.97 40.94
C VAL A 77 -8.03 -1.70 41.56
N VAL A 78 -9.30 -1.75 41.97
CA VAL A 78 -10.05 -0.56 42.46
C VAL A 78 -10.07 -0.42 43.99
N ASN A 79 -9.96 -1.51 44.74
CA ASN A 79 -10.01 -1.48 46.21
C ASN A 79 -8.96 -0.55 46.84
N PRO A 80 -7.72 -0.41 46.31
CA PRO A 80 -6.77 0.58 46.82
C PRO A 80 -7.30 2.02 46.85
N ILE A 81 -8.16 2.40 45.89
CA ILE A 81 -8.80 3.73 45.85
C ILE A 81 -9.74 3.89 47.04
N LEU A 82 -10.54 2.86 47.34
CA LEU A 82 -11.52 2.89 48.42
C LEU A 82 -10.87 2.77 49.81
N THR A 83 -9.83 1.96 49.95
CA THR A 83 -9.18 1.74 51.26
C THR A 83 -8.34 2.92 51.71
N ALA A 84 -7.64 3.59 50.79
CA ALA A 84 -6.86 4.77 51.14
C ALA A 84 -7.78 5.95 51.51
N ASN A 85 -8.90 6.12 50.80
CA ASN A 85 -9.90 7.14 51.12
C ASN A 85 -10.58 6.96 52.49
N ARG A 86 -10.65 5.72 53.01
CA ARG A 86 -11.20 5.44 54.35
C ARG A 86 -10.28 5.83 55.50
N ALA A 87 -8.97 5.96 55.26
CA ALA A 87 -8.01 6.36 56.27
C ALA A 87 -7.94 7.88 56.37
N ASP A 88 -7.82 8.57 55.22
CA ASP A 88 -7.80 10.04 55.11
C ASP A 88 -8.57 10.47 53.83
N PRO A 89 -9.30 11.61 53.84
CA PRO A 89 -9.95 12.14 52.65
C PRO A 89 -8.93 12.49 51.56
N TYR A 90 -9.25 12.21 50.30
CA TYR A 90 -8.40 12.64 49.19
C TYR A 90 -8.55 14.14 48.95
N THR A 91 -7.54 14.76 48.34
CA THR A 91 -7.77 15.97 47.56
C THR A 91 -8.37 15.61 46.19
N LEU A 92 -9.03 16.55 45.49
CA LEU A 92 -9.55 16.29 44.14
C LEU A 92 -8.44 15.82 43.18
N GLU A 93 -7.23 16.38 43.31
CA GLU A 93 -6.07 15.96 42.53
C GLU A 93 -5.68 14.51 42.79
N GLU A 94 -5.58 14.12 44.06
CA GLU A 94 -5.23 12.76 44.48
C GLU A 94 -6.29 11.74 44.06
N ALA A 95 -7.57 12.10 44.18
CA ALA A 95 -8.70 11.28 43.73
C ALA A 95 -8.64 11.03 42.21
N LEU A 96 -8.45 12.09 41.42
CA LEU A 96 -8.30 11.99 39.96
C LEU A 96 -7.06 11.18 39.56
N GLY A 97 -5.93 11.37 40.25
CA GLY A 97 -4.70 10.62 40.04
C GLY A 97 -4.85 9.12 40.36
N ALA A 98 -5.54 8.79 41.45
CA ALA A 98 -5.81 7.41 41.86
C ALA A 98 -6.75 6.70 40.88
N VAL A 99 -7.84 7.37 40.46
CA VAL A 99 -8.78 6.84 39.45
C VAL A 99 -8.10 6.70 38.08
N GLY A 100 -7.28 7.68 37.69
CA GLY A 100 -6.47 7.63 36.48
C GLY A 100 -5.51 6.42 36.47
N THR A 101 -4.83 6.17 37.59
CA THR A 101 -3.92 5.03 37.76
C THR A 101 -4.64 3.68 37.65
N ALA A 102 -5.82 3.54 38.25
CA ALA A 102 -6.62 2.33 38.12
C ALA A 102 -7.16 2.13 36.69
N THR A 103 -7.60 3.22 36.04
CA THR A 103 -8.07 3.20 34.65
C THR A 103 -6.94 2.82 33.69
N ASP A 104 -5.72 3.33 33.89
CA ASP A 104 -4.54 2.92 33.12
C ASP A 104 -4.20 1.44 33.35
N LYS A 105 -4.23 0.95 34.60
CA LYS A 105 -4.10 -0.50 34.88
C LYS A 105 -5.13 -1.32 34.12
N LEU A 106 -6.40 -0.91 34.12
CA LEU A 106 -7.47 -1.59 33.38
C LEU A 106 -7.19 -1.62 31.87
N ASN A 107 -6.75 -0.50 31.29
CA ASN A 107 -6.37 -0.42 29.87
C ASN A 107 -5.21 -1.37 29.53
N ARG A 108 -4.18 -1.45 30.41
CA ARG A 108 -2.97 -2.24 30.17
C ARG A 108 -3.19 -3.75 30.18
N PHE A 109 -4.28 -4.26 30.77
CA PHE A 109 -4.63 -5.68 30.63
C PHE A 109 -5.01 -6.08 29.20
N GLY A 110 -5.38 -5.11 28.33
CA GLY A 110 -5.68 -5.37 26.92
C GLY A 110 -6.99 -6.12 26.65
N ILE A 111 -7.81 -6.35 27.68
CA ILE A 111 -9.12 -7.03 27.59
C ILE A 111 -10.31 -6.09 27.41
N PHE A 112 -10.12 -4.78 27.62
CA PHE A 112 -11.15 -3.74 27.40
C PHE A 112 -10.85 -2.93 26.14
N LYS A 113 -11.89 -2.32 25.55
CA LYS A 113 -11.78 -1.42 24.40
C LYS A 113 -11.34 -0.04 24.91
N PRO A 114 -10.14 0.44 24.54
CA PRO A 114 -9.71 1.78 24.91
C PRO A 114 -10.35 2.86 24.00
N PRO A 115 -10.38 4.15 24.43
CA PRO A 115 -10.10 4.59 25.79
C PRO A 115 -11.28 4.23 26.71
N LEU A 116 -10.98 3.92 27.97
CA LEU A 116 -11.98 3.76 29.02
C LEU A 116 -12.55 5.15 29.39
N SER A 117 -13.87 5.26 29.52
CA SER A 117 -14.51 6.49 29.96
C SER A 117 -14.69 6.48 31.47
N VAL A 118 -14.30 7.58 32.12
CA VAL A 118 -14.48 7.79 33.55
C VAL A 118 -15.48 8.92 33.74
N PHE A 119 -16.50 8.68 34.56
CA PHE A 119 -17.49 9.67 34.96
C PHE A 119 -17.46 9.83 36.47
N LEU A 120 -17.52 11.08 36.92
CA LEU A 120 -17.62 11.44 38.33
C LEU A 120 -19.01 12.03 38.54
N ASP A 121 -19.74 11.52 39.52
CA ASP A 121 -21.08 11.99 39.83
C ASP A 121 -21.26 12.20 41.34
N ARG A 122 -22.27 12.97 41.73
CA ARG A 122 -22.68 13.09 43.13
C ARG A 122 -23.48 11.85 43.54
N PRO A 123 -23.31 11.32 44.76
CA PRO A 123 -24.12 10.23 45.27
C PRO A 123 -25.60 10.60 45.27
N GLU A 124 -26.48 9.61 45.12
CA GLU A 124 -27.92 9.81 45.21
C GLU A 124 -28.30 10.37 46.60
N ALA A 125 -29.05 11.48 46.61
CA ALA A 125 -29.49 12.18 47.83
C ALA A 125 -30.43 11.36 48.73
N SER A 126 -30.83 10.15 48.30
CA SER A 126 -31.66 9.20 49.04
C SER A 126 -30.87 8.39 50.08
N ASN A 127 -29.54 8.41 50.04
CA ASN A 127 -28.69 7.64 50.96
C ASN A 127 -28.30 8.47 52.19
N ALA A 128 -28.79 8.08 53.37
CA ALA A 128 -28.57 8.82 54.63
C ALA A 128 -27.11 8.88 55.10
N SER A 129 -26.19 8.16 54.44
CA SER A 129 -24.76 8.13 54.74
C SER A 129 -23.89 9.00 53.81
N SER A 130 -24.46 9.75 52.85
CA SER A 130 -23.68 10.56 51.90
C SER A 130 -23.34 11.96 52.44
N SER A 131 -22.07 12.36 52.38
CA SER A 131 -21.57 13.71 52.67
C SER A 131 -21.58 14.61 51.42
N PRO A 132 -21.66 15.96 51.53
CA PRO A 132 -21.52 16.87 50.39
C PRO A 132 -20.18 16.75 49.63
N THR A 133 -19.16 16.16 50.27
CA THR A 133 -17.82 15.91 49.72
C THR A 133 -17.70 14.56 49.02
N ASP A 134 -18.75 13.74 49.02
CA ASP A 134 -18.74 12.40 48.44
C ASP A 134 -18.91 12.44 46.92
N VAL A 135 -18.19 11.56 46.23
CA VAL A 135 -18.20 11.41 44.78
C VAL A 135 -18.27 9.93 44.42
N ASP A 136 -19.20 9.58 43.52
CA ASP A 136 -19.30 8.27 42.89
C ASP A 136 -18.50 8.24 41.59
N VAL A 137 -17.68 7.20 41.42
CA VAL A 137 -16.85 7.00 40.23
C VAL A 137 -17.44 5.89 39.37
N TYR A 138 -17.73 6.18 38.10
CA TYR A 138 -18.18 5.21 37.11
C TYR A 138 -17.11 5.02 36.03
N ILE A 139 -16.62 3.80 35.87
CA ILE A 139 -15.65 3.43 34.83
C ILE A 139 -16.38 2.59 33.79
N SER A 140 -16.63 3.13 32.60
CA SER A 140 -17.22 2.37 31.49
C SER A 140 -16.15 1.55 30.76
N ALA A 141 -16.17 0.23 30.97
CA ALA A 141 -15.16 -0.70 30.48
C ALA A 141 -15.77 -1.78 29.57
N HIS A 142 -15.96 -1.43 28.29
CA HIS A 142 -16.45 -2.40 27.31
C HIS A 142 -15.40 -3.46 27.00
N GLU A 143 -15.70 -4.72 27.28
CA GLU A 143 -14.79 -5.83 26.96
C GLU A 143 -14.58 -6.03 25.44
N ARG A 144 -13.39 -6.51 25.07
CA ARG A 144 -13.03 -6.92 23.71
C ARG A 144 -13.60 -8.31 23.39
N GLY A 145 -13.55 -8.69 22.11
CA GLY A 145 -13.87 -10.06 21.68
C GLY A 145 -13.01 -11.10 22.40
N ASN A 146 -13.61 -12.24 22.74
CA ASN A 146 -12.99 -13.37 23.45
C ASN A 146 -11.98 -14.13 22.59
N TYR A 147 -12.09 -14.07 21.27
CA TYR A 147 -11.10 -14.68 20.39
C TYR A 147 -10.71 -13.74 19.25
N THR A 148 -9.54 -13.99 18.68
CA THR A 148 -9.10 -13.36 17.44
C THR A 148 -8.26 -14.36 16.68
N ILE A 149 -8.71 -14.67 15.47
CA ILE A 149 -7.97 -15.51 14.55
C ILE A 149 -7.45 -14.61 13.44
N LYS A 150 -6.15 -14.64 13.21
CA LYS A 150 -5.46 -13.93 12.14
C LYS A 150 -4.75 -14.95 11.28
N THR A 151 -4.95 -14.85 9.97
CA THR A 151 -4.22 -15.63 8.99
C THR A 151 -3.50 -14.66 8.08
N GLY A 152 -2.27 -14.96 7.71
CA GLY A 152 -1.49 -14.09 6.85
C GLY A 152 -0.41 -14.86 6.11
N THR A 153 0.12 -14.21 5.08
CA THR A 153 1.30 -14.69 4.35
C THR A 153 2.34 -13.59 4.37
N GLU A 154 3.54 -13.91 4.77
CA GLU A 154 4.72 -13.07 4.67
C GLU A 154 5.54 -13.51 3.45
N ALA A 155 6.01 -12.57 2.64
CA ALA A 155 6.87 -12.85 1.49
C ALA A 155 8.01 -11.83 1.45
N GLY A 156 9.24 -12.33 1.40
CA GLY A 156 10.49 -11.59 1.28
C GLY A 156 11.41 -12.18 0.21
N ALA A 157 12.62 -11.64 0.06
CA ALA A 157 13.53 -11.98 -1.04
C ALA A 157 13.94 -13.47 -1.12
N SER A 158 13.77 -14.23 -0.04
CA SER A 158 14.11 -15.66 0.05
C SER A 158 13.13 -16.46 0.92
N GLU A 159 12.05 -15.84 1.38
CA GLU A 159 11.17 -16.38 2.43
C GLU A 159 9.73 -16.17 2.04
N ALA A 160 8.91 -17.22 2.11
CA ALA A 160 7.47 -17.14 1.98
C ALA A 160 6.85 -18.03 3.05
N ASP A 161 6.27 -17.41 4.08
CA ASP A 161 5.71 -18.09 5.24
C ASP A 161 4.23 -17.74 5.36
N ALA A 162 3.36 -18.75 5.31
CA ALA A 162 1.96 -18.65 5.70
C ALA A 162 1.86 -18.88 7.21
N TYR A 163 1.08 -18.08 7.92
CA TYR A 163 0.85 -18.23 9.36
C TYR A 163 -0.62 -18.13 9.73
N VAL A 164 -0.94 -18.78 10.85
CA VAL A 164 -2.20 -18.73 11.57
C VAL A 164 -1.88 -18.39 13.01
N ASN A 165 -2.51 -17.34 13.54
CA ASN A 165 -2.41 -16.93 14.92
C ASN A 165 -3.81 -16.85 15.51
N ALA A 166 -4.09 -17.65 16.54
CA ALA A 166 -5.33 -17.66 17.28
C ALA A 166 -5.07 -17.23 18.72
N GLU A 167 -5.71 -16.16 19.15
CA GLU A 167 -5.61 -15.60 20.49
C GLU A 167 -6.97 -15.71 21.18
N LEU A 168 -7.04 -16.43 22.30
CA LEU A 168 -8.19 -16.47 23.21
C LEU A 168 -7.90 -15.56 24.39
N ARG A 169 -8.74 -14.55 24.61
CA ARG A 169 -8.57 -13.54 25.65
C ARG A 169 -9.53 -13.76 26.79
N ASN A 170 -9.05 -13.45 28.00
CA ASN A 170 -9.82 -13.45 29.23
C ASN A 170 -10.48 -14.81 29.53
N LEU A 171 -9.71 -15.90 29.41
CA LEU A 171 -10.22 -17.28 29.50
C LEU A 171 -10.97 -17.59 30.80
N PHE A 172 -10.42 -17.13 31.93
CA PHE A 172 -11.00 -17.39 33.25
C PHE A 172 -11.45 -16.09 33.93
N GLY A 173 -11.55 -14.99 33.17
CA GLY A 173 -11.94 -13.68 33.69
C GLY A 173 -10.86 -12.96 34.50
N GLY A 174 -9.60 -13.40 34.49
CA GLY A 174 -8.46 -12.71 35.11
C GLY A 174 -7.46 -12.16 34.10
N ALA A 175 -7.93 -11.77 32.91
CA ALA A 175 -7.11 -11.32 31.79
C ALA A 175 -6.06 -12.34 31.31
N GLU A 176 -6.36 -13.64 31.45
CA GLU A 176 -5.52 -14.71 30.92
C GLU A 176 -5.68 -14.84 29.40
N THR A 177 -4.58 -15.07 28.70
CA THR A 177 -4.56 -15.16 27.23
C THR A 177 -3.90 -16.45 26.78
N LEU A 178 -4.56 -17.23 25.92
CA LEU A 178 -3.96 -18.36 25.23
C LEU A 178 -3.69 -17.97 23.77
N ASN A 179 -2.42 -18.02 23.37
CA ASN A 179 -1.94 -17.70 22.04
C ASN A 179 -1.46 -18.99 21.36
N ALA A 180 -2.14 -19.41 20.31
CA ALA A 180 -1.72 -20.49 19.44
C ALA A 180 -1.19 -19.90 18.13
N HIS A 181 0.03 -20.27 17.76
CA HIS A 181 0.68 -19.84 16.53
C HIS A 181 1.09 -21.07 15.72
N GLY A 182 0.82 -21.02 14.42
CA GLY A 182 1.32 -21.99 13.44
C GLY A 182 1.84 -21.26 12.21
N SER A 183 3.02 -21.62 11.71
CA SER A 183 3.52 -21.13 10.43
C SER A 183 4.16 -22.24 9.60
N LEU A 184 4.07 -22.09 8.28
CA LEU A 184 4.54 -23.00 7.25
C LEU A 184 5.12 -22.18 6.11
N GLY A 185 6.32 -22.50 5.64
CA GLY A 185 6.96 -21.74 4.59
C GLY A 185 8.24 -22.38 4.03
N THR A 186 8.94 -21.61 3.20
CA THR A 186 10.15 -22.08 2.50
C THR A 186 11.35 -22.21 3.43
N ARG A 187 11.57 -21.22 4.32
CA ARG A 187 12.63 -21.24 5.33
C ARG A 187 12.14 -21.89 6.62
N THR A 188 11.00 -21.45 7.12
CA THR A 188 10.35 -22.05 8.29
C THR A 188 9.49 -23.22 7.81
N ARG A 189 10.06 -24.42 7.71
CA ARG A 189 9.34 -25.61 7.21
C ARG A 189 8.06 -25.85 7.99
N SER A 190 8.14 -25.71 9.31
CA SER A 190 6.98 -25.72 10.20
C SER A 190 7.35 -25.06 11.53
N ALA A 191 6.50 -24.21 12.09
CA ALA A 191 6.65 -23.75 13.47
C ALA A 191 5.30 -23.68 14.16
N TYR A 192 5.21 -24.29 15.33
CA TYR A 192 4.03 -24.35 16.18
C TYR A 192 4.40 -23.83 17.57
N SER A 193 3.54 -22.99 18.15
CA SER A 193 3.71 -22.46 19.50
C SER A 193 2.36 -22.37 20.19
N LEU A 194 2.31 -22.71 21.47
CA LEU A 194 1.16 -22.54 22.32
C LEU A 194 1.61 -21.88 23.62
N ALA A 195 1.23 -20.61 23.80
CA ALA A 195 1.59 -19.80 24.95
C ALA A 195 0.37 -19.44 25.79
N PHE A 196 0.42 -19.72 27.08
CA PHE A 196 -0.53 -19.26 28.08
C PHE A 196 0.09 -18.12 28.88
N ASP A 197 -0.53 -16.95 28.86
CA ASP A 197 -0.14 -15.75 29.60
C ASP A 197 -1.17 -15.49 30.72
N THR A 198 -0.71 -15.24 31.94
CA THR A 198 -1.56 -14.81 33.06
C THR A 198 -0.90 -13.67 33.83
N PRO A 199 -1.62 -12.58 34.12
CA PRO A 199 -1.15 -11.61 35.10
C PRO A 199 -1.11 -12.25 36.48
N VAL A 200 -0.08 -11.91 37.26
CA VAL A 200 0.10 -12.38 38.63
C VAL A 200 -0.36 -11.27 39.56
N LEU A 201 -1.11 -11.62 40.61
CA LEU A 201 -1.66 -10.67 41.58
C LEU A 201 -2.55 -9.56 40.99
N SER A 202 -3.24 -9.82 39.85
CA SER A 202 -4.04 -8.81 39.14
C SER A 202 -3.25 -7.55 38.81
N SER A 203 -1.95 -7.70 38.48
CA SER A 203 -1.11 -6.61 38.03
C SER A 203 -0.78 -6.79 36.54
N PRO A 204 -0.97 -5.76 35.69
CA PRO A 204 -0.52 -5.84 34.29
C PRO A 204 1.01 -5.73 34.19
N ASP A 205 1.68 -5.27 35.25
CA ASP A 205 3.13 -5.11 35.31
C ASP A 205 3.86 -6.40 35.71
N LEU A 206 3.16 -7.42 36.22
CA LEU A 206 3.72 -8.70 36.60
C LEU A 206 2.96 -9.82 35.88
N LYS A 207 3.62 -10.51 34.96
CA LYS A 207 2.99 -11.52 34.11
C LYS A 207 3.80 -12.80 34.07
N LEU A 208 3.12 -13.94 34.18
CA LEU A 208 3.71 -15.26 33.97
C LEU A 208 3.27 -15.77 32.59
N GLN A 209 4.20 -16.34 31.84
CA GLN A 209 3.93 -17.04 30.60
C GLN A 209 4.50 -18.45 30.66
N VAL A 210 3.72 -19.42 30.21
CA VAL A 210 4.20 -20.77 29.91
C VAL A 210 3.99 -21.01 28.42
N ASN A 211 5.03 -21.46 27.72
CA ASN A 211 5.00 -21.66 26.27
C ASN A 211 5.59 -23.01 25.88
N GLY A 212 4.86 -23.81 25.13
CA GLY A 212 5.37 -24.98 24.42
C GLY A 212 5.53 -24.67 22.94
N PHE A 213 6.62 -25.12 22.32
CA PHE A 213 6.87 -24.87 20.90
C PHE A 213 7.59 -26.03 20.21
N ALA A 214 7.37 -26.13 18.91
CA ALA A 214 8.06 -27.04 18.02
C ALA A 214 8.29 -26.32 16.69
N SER A 215 9.54 -26.20 16.25
CA SER A 215 9.89 -25.54 14.99
C SER A 215 10.94 -26.31 14.22
N SER A 216 10.87 -26.25 12.90
CA SER A 216 11.88 -26.70 11.96
C SER A 216 12.20 -25.54 11.04
N VAL A 217 13.48 -25.17 10.97
CA VAL A 217 13.98 -24.07 10.16
C VAL A 217 15.15 -24.55 9.31
N LEU A 218 15.05 -24.35 8.00
CA LEU A 218 16.16 -24.62 7.09
C LEU A 218 17.15 -23.45 7.13
N LYS A 219 18.36 -23.69 7.63
CA LYS A 219 19.47 -22.72 7.63
C LYS A 219 20.29 -22.90 6.35
N SER A 220 19.80 -22.35 5.24
CA SER A 220 20.42 -22.52 3.92
C SER A 220 21.86 -21.99 3.82
N TRP A 221 22.25 -21.05 4.68
CA TRP A 221 23.62 -20.51 4.75
C TRP A 221 24.60 -21.41 5.51
N ALA A 222 24.10 -22.44 6.20
CA ALA A 222 24.90 -23.42 6.94
C ALA A 222 24.50 -24.87 6.58
N SER A 223 23.89 -25.07 5.41
CA SER A 223 23.56 -26.37 4.80
C SER A 223 22.90 -27.43 5.69
N HIS A 224 22.07 -27.02 6.65
CA HIS A 224 21.32 -27.94 7.52
C HIS A 224 19.92 -27.43 7.87
N GLU A 225 19.10 -28.34 8.37
CA GLU A 225 17.83 -28.06 9.04
C GLU A 225 18.02 -28.11 10.56
N ASP A 226 17.55 -27.08 11.26
CA ASP A 226 17.56 -26.98 12.72
C ASP A 226 16.14 -27.21 13.24
N VAL A 227 15.94 -28.34 13.91
CA VAL A 227 14.66 -28.74 14.48
C VAL A 227 14.73 -28.55 16.00
N GLN A 228 13.84 -27.73 16.54
CA GLN A 228 13.76 -27.40 17.96
C GLN A 228 12.39 -27.78 18.52
N LYS A 229 12.36 -28.46 19.65
CA LYS A 229 11.13 -28.81 20.37
C LYS A 229 11.37 -28.57 21.85
N GLY A 230 10.48 -27.83 22.51
CA GLY A 230 10.71 -27.49 23.90
C GLY A 230 9.58 -26.74 24.57
N ALA A 231 9.85 -26.39 25.82
CA ALA A 231 8.97 -25.55 26.62
C ALA A 231 9.79 -24.49 27.35
N SER A 232 9.14 -23.37 27.64
CA SER A 232 9.73 -22.27 28.40
C SER A 232 8.72 -21.66 29.35
N SER A 233 9.20 -21.24 30.51
CA SER A 233 8.43 -20.47 31.49
C SER A 233 9.10 -19.11 31.65
N LYS A 234 8.33 -18.04 31.53
CA LYS A 234 8.83 -16.66 31.52
C LYS A 234 8.06 -15.81 32.52
N LEU A 235 8.78 -15.13 33.41
CA LEU A 235 8.26 -14.12 34.32
C LEU A 235 8.65 -12.74 33.80
N PHE A 236 7.65 -11.88 33.62
CA PHE A 236 7.81 -10.50 33.19
C PHE A 236 7.49 -9.59 34.35
N TRP A 237 8.36 -8.64 34.63
CA TRP A 237 8.04 -7.58 35.58
C TRP A 237 8.52 -6.22 35.07
N ARG A 238 7.76 -5.18 35.40
CA ARG A 238 8.15 -3.79 35.14
C ARG A 238 8.55 -3.12 36.44
N SER A 239 9.71 -2.45 36.43
CA SER A 239 10.16 -1.65 37.59
C SER A 239 9.44 -0.30 37.63
N HIS A 240 9.44 0.35 38.81
CA HIS A 240 8.86 1.69 38.98
C HIS A 240 9.52 2.75 38.07
N ALA A 241 10.80 2.58 37.73
CA ALA A 241 11.51 3.44 36.78
C ALA A 241 11.11 3.20 35.30
N GLY A 242 10.22 2.25 35.06
CA GLY A 242 9.73 1.88 33.73
C GLY A 242 10.60 0.87 33.00
N HIS A 243 11.57 0.24 33.67
CA HIS A 243 12.42 -0.79 33.06
C HIS A 243 11.64 -2.09 32.94
N GLU A 244 11.81 -2.78 31.82
CA GLU A 244 11.19 -4.08 31.60
C GLU A 244 12.21 -5.18 31.84
N HIS A 245 11.78 -6.19 32.58
CA HIS A 245 12.60 -7.35 32.88
C HIS A 245 11.84 -8.62 32.50
N THR A 246 12.58 -9.58 31.94
CA THR A 246 12.08 -10.93 31.65
C THR A 246 13.06 -11.94 32.19
N LEU A 247 12.62 -12.80 33.10
CA LEU A 247 13.37 -13.98 33.52
C LEU A 247 12.71 -15.19 32.89
N ALA A 248 13.48 -15.98 32.15
CA ALA A 248 12.97 -17.14 31.44
C ALA A 248 13.80 -18.38 31.78
N TYR A 249 13.12 -19.49 32.00
CA TYR A 249 13.69 -20.83 32.00
C TYR A 249 13.24 -21.55 30.73
N SER A 250 14.17 -22.19 30.03
CA SER A 250 13.88 -22.91 28.78
C SER A 250 14.52 -24.30 28.79
N ALA A 251 13.75 -25.30 28.36
CA ALA A 251 14.20 -26.66 28.15
C ALA A 251 13.90 -27.05 26.70
N ILE A 252 14.94 -27.21 25.89
CA ILE A 252 14.84 -27.31 24.44
C ILE A 252 15.65 -28.51 23.94
N TRP A 253 14.99 -29.43 23.27
CA TRP A 253 15.62 -30.42 22.41
C TRP A 253 15.91 -29.80 21.05
N ARG A 254 17.14 -29.92 20.57
CA ARG A 254 17.61 -29.33 19.31
C ARG A 254 18.29 -30.39 18.49
N GLN A 255 17.97 -30.45 17.21
CA GLN A 255 18.47 -31.45 16.29
C GLN A 255 18.98 -30.77 15.02
N VAL A 256 20.25 -31.01 14.69
CA VAL A 256 20.84 -30.64 13.39
C VAL A 256 20.67 -31.83 12.46
N THR A 257 19.86 -31.68 11.42
CA THR A 257 19.47 -32.76 10.50
C THR A 257 19.38 -32.26 9.06
N SER A 258 18.99 -33.15 8.14
CA SER A 258 18.78 -32.85 6.71
C SER A 258 19.97 -32.11 6.07
N LEU A 259 21.18 -32.62 6.32
CA LEU A 259 22.41 -32.02 5.80
C LEU A 259 22.43 -32.05 4.27
N ALA A 260 22.80 -30.95 3.63
CA ALA A 260 23.02 -30.94 2.18
C ALA A 260 24.26 -31.78 1.81
N GLU A 261 24.33 -32.25 0.57
CA GLU A 261 25.48 -33.04 0.08
C GLU A 261 26.81 -32.28 0.21
N ASN A 262 26.78 -30.96 0.03
CA ASN A 262 27.93 -30.09 0.14
C ASN A 262 28.12 -29.49 1.56
N ALA A 263 27.42 -29.99 2.57
CA ALA A 263 27.59 -29.53 3.95
C ALA A 263 29.03 -29.73 4.43
N SER A 264 29.59 -28.72 5.09
CA SER A 264 30.97 -28.69 5.54
C SER A 264 31.27 -29.72 6.64
N PRO A 265 32.54 -30.10 6.83
CA PRO A 265 32.94 -30.98 7.93
C PRO A 265 32.49 -30.45 9.30
N THR A 266 32.51 -29.13 9.51
CA THR A 266 32.03 -28.52 10.75
C THR A 266 30.55 -28.79 11.00
N VAL A 267 29.69 -28.59 10.00
CA VAL A 267 28.24 -28.83 10.11
C VAL A 267 27.96 -30.32 10.34
N ARG A 268 28.71 -31.20 9.65
CA ARG A 268 28.59 -32.66 9.80
C ARG A 268 29.02 -33.14 11.19
N ALA A 269 30.03 -32.51 11.79
CA ALA A 269 30.51 -32.85 13.13
C ALA A 269 29.50 -32.46 14.22
N ASP A 270 28.76 -31.37 14.02
CA ASP A 270 27.72 -30.91 14.95
C ASP A 270 26.33 -31.53 14.69
N ALA A 271 26.23 -32.44 13.72
CA ALA A 271 24.98 -33.12 13.37
C ALA A 271 24.49 -34.06 14.49
N GLY A 272 23.17 -34.12 14.67
CA GLY A 272 22.54 -34.94 15.71
C GLY A 272 21.80 -34.12 16.77
N ASP A 273 21.52 -34.77 17.89
CA ASP A 273 20.69 -34.22 18.96
C ASP A 273 21.51 -33.49 20.04
N SER A 274 20.89 -32.49 20.65
CA SER A 274 21.39 -31.81 21.85
C SER A 274 20.25 -31.30 22.70
N PHE A 275 20.37 -31.43 24.01
CA PHE A 275 19.43 -30.85 24.95
C PHE A 275 20.03 -29.60 25.61
N LYS A 276 19.30 -28.49 25.58
CA LYS A 276 19.67 -27.24 26.27
C LYS A 276 18.65 -26.91 27.35
N SER A 277 19.11 -26.90 28.60
CA SER A 277 18.41 -26.28 29.72
C SER A 277 19.11 -24.97 30.06
N SER A 278 18.39 -23.86 29.99
CA SER A 278 18.97 -22.54 30.25
C SER A 278 18.06 -21.61 31.04
N VAL A 279 18.68 -20.68 31.76
CA VAL A 279 18.03 -19.53 32.39
C VAL A 279 18.53 -18.28 31.69
N SER A 280 17.62 -17.45 31.22
CA SER A 280 17.94 -16.17 30.59
C SER A 280 17.26 -15.01 31.27
N HIS A 281 17.98 -13.91 31.44
CA HIS A 281 17.47 -12.62 31.88
C HIS A 281 17.58 -11.60 30.76
N THR A 282 16.46 -10.96 30.43
CA THR A 282 16.42 -9.79 29.55
C THR A 282 16.08 -8.57 30.38
N TRP A 283 16.85 -7.51 30.18
CA TRP A 283 16.57 -6.18 30.69
C TRP A 283 16.46 -5.22 29.51
N SER A 284 15.43 -4.37 29.49
CA SER A 284 15.27 -3.35 28.47
C SER A 284 14.65 -2.07 28.99
N ILE A 285 15.09 -0.97 28.39
CA ILE A 285 14.49 0.36 28.52
C ILE A 285 14.27 0.91 27.12
N ASP A 286 13.02 1.13 26.76
CA ASP A 286 12.62 1.72 25.48
C ASP A 286 11.98 3.08 25.71
N ARG A 287 12.67 4.13 25.28
CA ARG A 287 12.23 5.54 25.35
C ARG A 287 12.03 6.12 23.95
N ARG A 288 11.98 5.28 22.91
CA ARG A 288 11.73 5.73 21.55
C ARG A 288 10.28 6.18 21.41
N ASP A 289 10.05 7.19 20.58
CA ASP A 289 8.71 7.67 20.22
C ASP A 289 7.91 6.61 19.45
N TYR A 290 8.56 5.93 18.51
CA TYR A 290 7.96 4.89 17.69
C TYR A 290 8.95 3.73 17.45
N PRO A 291 8.68 2.51 17.94
CA PRO A 291 9.65 1.41 17.89
C PRO A 291 10.08 0.96 16.49
N LEU A 292 9.17 1.02 15.49
CA LEU A 292 9.45 0.53 14.13
C LEU A 292 10.22 1.55 13.28
N LEU A 293 9.94 2.84 13.48
CA LEU A 293 10.58 3.94 12.75
C LEU A 293 10.81 5.10 13.73
N PRO A 294 11.81 4.98 14.61
CA PRO A 294 12.01 5.95 15.68
C PRO A 294 12.46 7.30 15.10
N SER A 295 11.78 8.37 15.48
CA SER A 295 12.17 9.75 15.13
C SER A 295 12.94 10.41 16.27
N SER A 296 12.72 9.97 17.51
CA SER A 296 13.41 10.45 18.71
C SER A 296 13.50 9.38 19.81
N GLY A 297 14.45 9.55 20.72
CA GLY A 297 14.61 8.70 21.89
C GLY A 297 15.64 7.58 21.70
N TYR A 298 15.66 6.62 22.62
CA TYR A 298 16.67 5.57 22.64
C TYR A 298 16.12 4.24 23.16
N LEU A 299 16.79 3.15 22.79
CA LEU A 299 16.58 1.80 23.30
C LEU A 299 17.90 1.29 23.85
N ILE A 300 17.86 0.68 25.02
CA ILE A 300 18.95 -0.16 25.52
C ILE A 300 18.34 -1.49 25.93
N LYS A 301 18.93 -2.58 25.46
CA LYS A 301 18.52 -3.94 25.75
C LYS A 301 19.75 -4.78 26.04
N SER A 302 19.67 -5.58 27.10
CA SER A 302 20.67 -6.57 27.46
C SER A 302 19.99 -7.91 27.67
N VAL A 303 20.58 -8.97 27.11
CA VAL A 303 20.13 -10.36 27.24
C VAL A 303 21.30 -11.17 27.75
N SER A 304 21.13 -11.85 28.87
CA SER A 304 22.11 -12.81 29.41
C SER A 304 21.46 -14.18 29.53
N GLU A 305 22.12 -15.24 29.07
CA GLU A 305 21.67 -16.63 29.10
C GLU A 305 22.77 -17.51 29.69
N LEU A 306 22.40 -18.33 30.68
CA LEU A 306 23.26 -19.34 31.28
C LEU A 306 22.69 -20.73 30.99
N ALA A 307 23.46 -21.57 30.32
CA ALA A 307 23.09 -22.95 29.97
C ALA A 307 24.04 -23.94 30.64
N GLY A 308 23.52 -25.11 31.04
CA GLY A 308 24.35 -26.26 31.48
C GLY A 308 25.17 -26.09 32.76
N PHE A 309 24.98 -25.01 33.51
CA PHE A 309 25.74 -24.71 34.73
C PHE A 309 25.04 -25.20 36.00
N SER A 310 25.78 -25.91 36.86
CA SER A 310 25.37 -26.40 38.17
C SER A 310 24.11 -27.29 38.13
N VAL A 311 22.94 -26.75 38.49
CA VAL A 311 21.65 -27.47 38.52
C VAL A 311 20.99 -27.61 37.15
N LEU A 312 21.45 -26.84 36.16
CA LEU A 312 20.96 -26.90 34.78
C LEU A 312 21.69 -28.03 34.04
N GLY A 313 20.97 -29.10 33.69
CA GLY A 313 21.53 -30.22 32.90
C GLY A 313 21.58 -29.94 31.39
N GLY A 314 21.97 -30.95 30.61
CA GLY A 314 22.00 -30.90 29.15
C GLY A 314 23.41 -30.89 28.55
N ASP A 315 23.46 -30.81 27.22
CA ASP A 315 24.66 -31.01 26.41
C ASP A 315 25.37 -29.70 26.03
N ALA A 316 24.80 -28.56 26.43
CA ALA A 316 25.32 -27.24 26.16
C ALA A 316 25.62 -26.51 27.47
N SER A 317 26.87 -26.08 27.64
CA SER A 317 27.34 -25.35 28.83
C SER A 317 28.03 -24.06 28.40
N PHE A 318 27.37 -22.93 28.63
CA PHE A 318 27.89 -21.61 28.26
C PHE A 318 27.22 -20.48 29.04
N PHE A 319 27.90 -19.34 29.09
CA PHE A 319 27.34 -18.04 29.43
C PHE A 319 27.32 -17.17 28.17
N LYS A 320 26.14 -16.75 27.72
CA LYS A 320 25.94 -15.95 26.52
C LYS A 320 25.36 -14.60 26.92
N THR A 321 25.93 -13.51 26.44
CA THR A 321 25.43 -12.16 26.68
C THR A 321 25.37 -11.37 25.38
N GLU A 322 24.31 -10.60 25.19
CA GLU A 322 24.09 -9.73 24.04
C GLU A 322 23.58 -8.37 24.53
N ALA A 323 24.19 -7.30 24.03
CA ALA A 323 23.79 -5.93 24.29
C ALA A 323 23.42 -5.26 22.96
N ASP A 324 22.26 -4.59 22.95
CA ASP A 324 21.73 -3.84 21.83
C ASP A 324 21.38 -2.42 22.29
N SER A 325 21.80 -1.43 21.52
CA SER A 325 21.50 -0.03 21.78
C SER A 325 21.12 0.67 20.49
N GLN A 326 20.11 1.51 20.57
CA GLN A 326 19.64 2.33 19.46
C GLN A 326 19.37 3.75 19.92
N LEU A 327 19.71 4.72 19.08
CA LEU A 327 19.49 6.13 19.31
C LEU A 327 18.83 6.75 18.08
N ALA A 328 17.82 7.60 18.29
CA ALA A 328 17.18 8.40 17.26
C ALA A 328 17.22 9.88 17.66
N LEU A 329 17.83 10.69 16.80
CA LEU A 329 18.03 12.13 17.00
C LEU A 329 17.36 12.90 15.86
N PRO A 330 16.30 13.67 16.13
CA PRO A 330 15.66 14.51 15.11
C PRO A 330 16.47 15.78 14.84
N PHE A 331 16.53 16.21 13.58
CA PHE A 331 17.11 17.51 13.20
C PHE A 331 16.03 18.59 13.20
N GLY A 332 15.76 19.16 14.37
CA GLY A 332 14.72 20.18 14.55
C GLY A 332 13.35 19.70 14.05
N ASN A 333 12.59 20.59 13.43
CA ASN A 333 11.24 20.28 12.92
C ASN A 333 11.21 19.90 11.42
N THR A 334 12.37 19.53 10.85
CA THR A 334 12.52 19.22 9.41
C THR A 334 11.92 17.86 9.03
N GLY A 335 11.68 16.99 10.01
CA GLY A 335 11.32 15.60 9.81
C GLY A 335 12.52 14.71 9.42
N ILE A 336 13.75 15.23 9.38
CA ILE A 336 14.96 14.43 9.16
C ILE A 336 15.39 13.84 10.50
N THR A 337 15.74 12.55 10.53
CA THR A 337 16.19 11.86 11.74
C THR A 337 17.49 11.11 11.48
N LEU A 338 18.49 11.30 12.34
CA LEU A 338 19.64 10.42 12.44
C LEU A 338 19.30 9.27 13.39
N THR A 339 19.41 8.05 12.90
CA THR A 339 19.31 6.85 13.72
C THR A 339 20.67 6.17 13.77
N ALA A 340 21.11 5.75 14.95
CA ALA A 340 22.35 5.00 15.14
C ALA A 340 22.07 3.77 16.01
N GLY A 341 22.78 2.68 15.77
CA GLY A 341 22.65 1.46 16.56
C GLY A 341 23.98 0.75 16.72
N LEU A 342 24.15 0.09 17.87
CA LEU A 342 25.30 -0.73 18.22
C LEU A 342 24.79 -2.03 18.87
N ARG A 343 25.29 -3.16 18.38
CA ARG A 343 25.06 -4.51 18.90
C ARG A 343 26.40 -5.17 19.21
N ALA A 344 26.49 -5.85 20.34
CA ALA A 344 27.65 -6.65 20.69
C ALA A 344 27.21 -7.92 21.41
N GLY A 345 27.97 -8.99 21.26
CA GLY A 345 27.68 -10.24 21.95
C GLY A 345 28.93 -11.05 22.24
N LEU A 346 28.83 -11.84 23.30
CA LEU A 346 29.87 -12.72 23.81
C LEU A 346 29.25 -14.05 24.24
N LEU A 347 29.81 -15.14 23.73
CA LEU A 347 29.53 -16.50 24.15
C LEU A 347 30.79 -17.06 24.80
N TYR A 348 30.69 -17.34 26.09
CA TYR A 348 31.76 -17.91 26.89
C TYR A 348 31.45 -19.38 27.24
N PRO A 349 32.20 -20.36 26.72
CA PRO A 349 31.96 -21.76 27.04
C PRO A 349 32.29 -22.07 28.50
N LEU A 350 31.46 -22.88 29.14
CA LEU A 350 31.63 -23.31 30.54
C LEU A 350 31.91 -24.81 30.60
N ALA A 351 32.54 -25.26 31.69
CA ALA A 351 32.71 -26.69 31.93
C ALA A 351 31.33 -27.35 32.14
N GLN A 352 31.11 -28.49 31.50
CA GLN A 352 29.89 -29.27 31.68
C GLN A 352 30.01 -30.13 32.95
N ARG A 353 28.89 -30.43 33.60
CA ARG A 353 28.88 -31.32 34.78
C ARG A 353 29.50 -32.68 34.43
N GLY A 354 30.62 -33.01 35.07
CA GLY A 354 31.36 -34.27 34.85
C GLY A 354 32.55 -34.17 33.89
N SER A 355 32.78 -33.02 33.26
CA SER A 355 33.98 -32.75 32.44
C SER A 355 34.83 -31.66 33.10
N PRO A 356 36.16 -31.85 33.25
CA PRO A 356 37.04 -30.86 33.86
C PRO A 356 37.33 -29.66 32.93
N ALA A 357 37.06 -29.78 31.63
CA ALA A 357 37.36 -28.75 30.63
C ALA A 357 36.09 -28.27 29.90
N PRO A 358 36.02 -26.98 29.50
CA PRO A 358 34.95 -26.48 28.65
C PRO A 358 35.04 -27.08 27.24
N HIS A 359 33.89 -27.41 26.67
CA HIS A 359 33.80 -27.83 25.27
C HIS A 359 33.60 -26.61 24.35
N ALA A 360 34.03 -26.73 23.09
CA ALA A 360 33.79 -25.70 22.08
C ALA A 360 32.28 -25.47 21.87
N SER A 361 31.92 -24.25 21.49
CA SER A 361 30.53 -23.91 21.15
C SER A 361 30.09 -24.66 19.90
N ARG A 362 28.85 -25.16 19.90
CA ARG A 362 28.22 -25.79 18.72
C ARG A 362 27.62 -24.73 17.80
N ILE A 363 27.41 -25.08 16.54
CA ILE A 363 26.79 -24.21 15.53
C ILE A 363 25.42 -23.65 15.94
N ASN A 364 24.68 -24.39 16.77
CA ASN A 364 23.37 -23.97 17.31
C ASN A 364 23.46 -22.85 18.35
N ASP A 365 24.62 -22.65 18.97
CA ASP A 365 24.81 -21.70 20.07
C ASP A 365 25.49 -20.40 19.61
N ARG A 366 26.34 -20.49 18.58
CA ARG A 366 27.10 -19.38 18.00
C ARG A 366 26.20 -18.27 17.46
N PHE A 367 26.72 -17.05 17.46
CA PHE A 367 26.10 -15.90 16.82
C PHE A 367 26.27 -15.99 15.29
N GLN A 368 25.32 -15.39 14.58
CA GLN A 368 25.37 -15.21 13.13
C GLN A 368 25.16 -13.73 12.82
N LEU A 369 25.92 -13.21 11.86
CA LEU A 369 25.90 -11.79 11.52
C LEU A 369 25.79 -11.62 10.00
N GLY A 370 25.05 -10.60 9.57
CA GLY A 370 24.83 -10.30 8.14
C GLY A 370 23.42 -10.62 7.67
N GLY A 371 22.97 -9.89 6.64
CA GLY A 371 21.62 -9.94 6.11
C GLY A 371 20.88 -8.60 6.23
N PRO A 372 19.70 -8.46 5.61
CA PRO A 372 18.99 -7.18 5.52
C PRO A 372 18.54 -6.62 6.88
N ASN A 373 18.33 -7.48 7.88
CA ASN A 373 17.87 -7.08 9.23
C ASN A 373 19.01 -6.90 10.24
N SER A 374 20.23 -7.33 9.91
CA SER A 374 21.41 -7.24 10.78
C SER A 374 22.42 -6.26 10.17
N VAL A 375 23.36 -6.75 9.36
CA VAL A 375 24.32 -5.93 8.62
C VAL A 375 23.97 -5.99 7.12
N ARG A 376 23.23 -4.97 6.67
CA ARG A 376 22.91 -4.71 5.25
C ARG A 376 24.16 -4.76 4.38
N GLY A 377 24.01 -5.21 3.13
CA GLY A 377 25.13 -5.42 2.20
C GLY A 377 25.76 -6.82 2.27
N PHE A 378 25.41 -7.64 3.25
CA PHE A 378 25.92 -9.01 3.35
C PHE A 378 24.79 -10.03 3.20
N ARG A 379 25.13 -11.25 2.76
CA ARG A 379 24.17 -12.37 2.77
C ARG A 379 23.78 -12.71 4.21
N LEU A 380 22.66 -13.42 4.38
CA LEU A 380 22.18 -13.84 5.70
C LEU A 380 23.23 -14.73 6.35
N GLY A 381 23.72 -14.34 7.54
CA GLY A 381 24.83 -15.03 8.22
C GLY A 381 26.20 -14.92 7.52
N GLY A 382 26.32 -14.10 6.47
CA GLY A 382 27.51 -14.05 5.61
C GLY A 382 28.73 -13.32 6.19
N LEU A 383 28.68 -12.79 7.41
CA LEU A 383 29.82 -12.18 8.11
C LEU A 383 30.38 -13.15 9.15
N GLY A 384 31.71 -13.19 9.27
CA GLY A 384 32.42 -14.05 10.23
C GLY A 384 32.95 -15.38 9.65
N PRO A 385 33.26 -16.35 10.51
CA PRO A 385 33.92 -17.60 10.11
C PRO A 385 33.06 -18.44 9.16
N HIS A 386 33.68 -18.94 8.10
CA HIS A 386 33.08 -19.88 7.15
C HIS A 386 33.92 -21.16 7.07
N ASP A 387 33.26 -22.29 6.82
CA ASP A 387 33.90 -23.55 6.45
C ASP A 387 33.38 -23.96 5.07
N GLY A 388 34.19 -23.75 4.04
CA GLY A 388 33.77 -23.88 2.65
C GLY A 388 32.59 -22.93 2.31
N PRO A 389 31.45 -23.44 1.82
CA PRO A 389 30.28 -22.62 1.51
C PRO A 389 29.46 -22.23 2.76
N ASP A 390 29.68 -22.89 3.91
CA ASP A 390 28.83 -22.78 5.09
C ASP A 390 29.31 -21.69 6.07
N ALA A 391 28.40 -20.81 6.45
CA ALA A 391 28.59 -19.82 7.50
C ALA A 391 28.37 -20.46 8.88
N VAL A 392 29.48 -20.82 9.53
CA VAL A 392 29.48 -21.56 10.81
C VAL A 392 29.25 -20.69 12.05
N GLY A 393 29.31 -19.36 11.89
CA GLY A 393 29.11 -18.39 12.96
C GLY A 393 30.30 -18.26 13.93
N GLY A 394 30.14 -17.43 14.96
CA GLY A 394 31.20 -17.13 15.92
C GLY A 394 30.69 -16.86 17.33
N ASP A 395 31.62 -16.65 18.26
CA ASP A 395 31.36 -16.52 19.69
C ASP A 395 31.35 -15.07 20.16
N VAL A 396 32.11 -14.19 19.49
CA VAL A 396 32.22 -12.78 19.84
C VAL A 396 31.91 -11.93 18.62
N PHE A 397 31.03 -10.94 18.78
CA PHE A 397 30.73 -10.01 17.70
C PHE A 397 30.53 -8.59 18.18
N ALA A 398 30.79 -7.65 17.29
CA ALA A 398 30.38 -6.26 17.40
C ALA A 398 29.89 -5.79 16.04
N ALA A 399 28.74 -5.13 16.00
CA ALA A 399 28.13 -4.58 14.80
C ALA A 399 27.49 -3.23 15.11
N GLY A 400 27.41 -2.37 14.11
CA GLY A 400 26.84 -1.06 14.28
C GLY A 400 26.52 -0.39 12.96
N GLY A 401 25.74 0.68 13.04
CA GLY A 401 25.45 1.49 11.87
C GLY A 401 24.76 2.78 12.20
N ALA A 402 24.81 3.69 11.25
CA ALA A 402 24.08 4.94 11.26
C ALA A 402 23.22 5.03 10.00
N SER A 403 22.06 5.64 10.14
CA SER A 403 21.07 5.79 9.07
C SER A 403 20.41 7.15 9.19
N LEU A 404 20.48 7.93 8.12
CA LEU A 404 19.81 9.20 7.98
C LEU A 404 18.49 8.99 7.24
N LEU A 405 17.38 9.32 7.89
CA LEU A 405 16.03 9.17 7.37
C LEU A 405 15.50 10.54 6.93
N PHE A 406 15.08 10.64 5.68
CA PHE A 406 14.53 11.85 5.08
C PHE A 406 13.05 11.65 4.73
N PRO A 407 12.18 12.66 4.95
CA PRO A 407 10.84 12.64 4.37
C PRO A 407 10.92 12.68 2.84
N VAL A 408 10.00 12.01 2.16
CA VAL A 408 9.92 12.08 0.69
C VAL A 408 9.52 13.51 0.28
N PRO A 409 10.25 14.17 -0.65
CA PRO A 409 9.93 15.52 -1.07
C PRO A 409 8.47 15.67 -1.52
N ARG A 410 7.79 16.73 -1.07
CA ARG A 410 6.38 17.08 -1.40
C ARG A 410 5.29 16.12 -0.86
N VAL A 411 5.66 15.09 -0.09
CA VAL A 411 4.71 14.09 0.45
C VAL A 411 4.36 14.36 1.93
N GLY A 412 5.03 15.31 2.58
CA GLY A 412 4.76 15.72 3.96
C GLY A 412 5.52 14.88 4.99
N LYS A 413 5.95 15.52 6.09
CA LYS A 413 6.81 14.93 7.13
C LYS A 413 6.15 13.83 7.97
N GLU A 414 4.81 13.78 7.97
CA GLU A 414 3.99 12.85 8.77
C GLU A 414 3.80 11.49 8.09
N THR A 415 4.34 11.30 6.89
CA THR A 415 4.12 10.07 6.14
C THR A 415 5.00 8.92 6.65
N PRO A 416 4.48 7.68 6.65
CA PRO A 416 5.23 6.49 7.07
C PRO A 416 6.31 6.07 6.04
N LEU A 417 6.52 6.86 4.99
CA LEU A 417 7.46 6.59 3.91
C LEU A 417 8.68 7.52 4.02
N ARG A 418 9.87 6.95 4.15
CA ARG A 418 11.13 7.69 4.29
C ARG A 418 12.16 7.23 3.26
N LEU A 419 12.92 8.17 2.72
CA LEU A 419 14.20 7.85 2.08
C LEU A 419 15.23 7.61 3.18
N GLN A 420 16.12 6.65 2.98
CA GLN A 420 17.18 6.31 3.92
C GLN A 420 18.53 6.33 3.22
N ALA A 421 19.54 6.94 3.85
CA ALA A 421 20.95 6.71 3.53
C ALA A 421 21.61 6.09 4.75
N PHE A 422 22.40 5.04 4.59
CA PHE A 422 22.99 4.32 5.71
C PHE A 422 24.44 3.91 5.47
N VAL A 423 25.16 3.79 6.58
CA VAL A 423 26.47 3.13 6.68
C VAL A 423 26.41 2.17 7.84
N ASN A 424 26.87 0.96 7.65
CA ASN A 424 26.86 -0.07 8.67
C ASN A 424 28.08 -0.96 8.54
N GLY A 425 28.43 -1.64 9.61
CA GLY A 425 29.52 -2.60 9.61
C GLY A 425 29.46 -3.51 10.82
N GLY A 426 30.24 -4.58 10.77
CA GLY A 426 30.33 -5.50 11.87
C GLY A 426 31.39 -6.54 11.67
N ARG A 427 31.65 -7.27 12.75
CA ARG A 427 32.65 -8.31 12.81
C ARG A 427 32.21 -9.39 13.77
N LEU A 428 32.42 -10.63 13.35
CA LEU A 428 32.09 -11.84 14.09
C LEU A 428 33.32 -12.75 14.08
N LEU A 429 33.72 -13.26 15.23
CA LEU A 429 34.90 -14.09 15.42
C LEU A 429 34.58 -15.32 16.26
N ALA A 430 35.18 -16.46 15.94
CA ALA A 430 35.17 -17.65 16.79
C ALA A 430 36.34 -17.60 17.79
N LEU A 431 36.16 -18.21 18.96
CA LEU A 431 37.23 -18.40 19.93
C LEU A 431 38.28 -19.37 19.35
N GLN A 432 39.51 -18.90 19.20
CA GLN A 432 40.63 -19.73 18.74
C GLN A 432 41.19 -20.56 19.89
N SER A 433 41.26 -21.88 19.74
CA SER A 433 41.95 -22.75 20.69
C SER A 433 43.47 -22.67 20.48
N ALA A 434 44.25 -22.73 21.57
CA ALA A 434 45.65 -23.12 21.47
C ALA A 434 45.66 -24.61 21.09
N LYS A 435 46.17 -24.96 19.90
CA LYS A 435 46.20 -26.35 19.42
C LYS A 435 46.89 -27.25 20.46
N SER A 436 46.14 -28.20 21.03
CA SER A 436 46.70 -29.38 21.68
C SER A 436 46.83 -30.51 20.66
N GLU A 437 47.87 -31.33 20.77
CA GLU A 437 48.17 -32.41 19.80
C GLU A 437 47.07 -33.49 19.72
N ASP A 438 46.15 -33.56 20.69
CA ASP A 438 45.08 -34.56 20.78
C ASP A 438 43.70 -34.06 20.32
N GLY A 439 43.58 -32.85 19.77
CA GLY A 439 42.29 -32.31 19.30
C GLY A 439 41.27 -32.00 20.41
N SER A 440 41.67 -32.12 21.68
CA SER A 440 40.90 -31.65 22.83
C SER A 440 41.04 -30.12 22.98
N PHE A 441 40.02 -29.47 23.55
CA PHE A 441 40.06 -28.04 23.89
C PHE A 441 40.99 -27.82 25.11
N ALA A 442 42.29 -28.08 24.94
CA ALA A 442 43.29 -27.88 25.98
C ALA A 442 43.83 -26.45 25.87
N GLY A 443 43.16 -25.53 26.57
CA GLY A 443 43.58 -24.13 26.68
C GLY A 443 42.70 -23.36 27.66
N ASP A 444 43.27 -22.37 28.34
CA ASP A 444 42.52 -21.47 29.22
C ASP A 444 41.53 -20.64 28.37
N ALA A 445 40.23 -20.94 28.43
CA ALA A 445 39.18 -20.23 27.70
C ALA A 445 39.24 -18.71 27.89
N ARG A 446 39.79 -18.27 29.03
CA ARG A 446 40.02 -16.85 29.34
C ARG A 446 41.09 -16.22 28.44
N GLU A 447 42.15 -16.95 28.09
CA GLU A 447 43.22 -16.46 27.23
C GLU A 447 42.75 -16.34 25.77
N SER A 448 42.06 -17.38 25.27
CA SER A 448 41.41 -17.34 23.95
C SER A 448 40.44 -16.16 23.83
N LEU A 449 39.63 -15.91 24.86
CA LEU A 449 38.73 -14.77 24.88
C LEU A 449 39.47 -13.43 24.84
N LYS A 450 40.53 -13.27 25.63
CA LYS A 450 41.36 -12.04 25.63
C LYS A 450 41.96 -11.78 24.24
N LYS A 451 42.44 -12.83 23.57
CA LYS A 451 42.96 -12.73 22.20
C LYS A 451 41.85 -12.32 21.23
N THR A 452 40.71 -13.00 21.23
CA THR A 452 39.59 -12.67 20.34
C THR A 452 39.04 -11.26 20.55
N LEU A 453 38.98 -10.77 21.79
CA LEU A 453 38.59 -9.38 22.09
C LEU A 453 39.61 -8.35 21.60
N ARG A 454 40.90 -8.69 21.67
CA ARG A 454 41.97 -7.86 21.10
C ARG A 454 41.85 -7.82 19.58
N ASP A 455 41.71 -8.98 18.95
CA ASP A 455 41.55 -9.10 17.50
C ASP A 455 40.35 -8.26 17.05
N LEU A 456 39.19 -8.38 17.71
CA LEU A 456 37.97 -7.61 17.43
C LEU A 456 38.20 -6.08 17.41
N LYS A 457 39.11 -5.58 18.27
CA LYS A 457 39.45 -4.16 18.39
C LYS A 457 40.49 -3.70 17.37
N GLU A 458 41.49 -4.54 17.08
CA GLU A 458 42.67 -4.13 16.31
C GLU A 458 42.45 -4.18 14.79
N GLU A 459 41.68 -5.15 14.27
CA GLU A 459 41.42 -5.22 12.82
C GLU A 459 40.11 -4.52 12.40
N LEU A 460 40.10 -4.02 11.16
CA LEU A 460 38.94 -3.33 10.59
C LEU A 460 37.71 -4.25 10.48
N PRO A 461 36.51 -3.73 10.79
CA PRO A 461 35.25 -4.43 10.56
C PRO A 461 34.90 -4.43 9.07
N SER A 462 34.07 -5.40 8.68
CA SER A 462 33.47 -5.40 7.34
C SER A 462 32.34 -4.39 7.30
N ALA A 463 32.29 -3.59 6.25
CA ALA A 463 31.45 -2.41 6.17
C ALA A 463 30.71 -2.33 4.84
N ALA A 464 29.52 -1.74 4.88
CA ALA A 464 28.69 -1.46 3.72
C ALA A 464 28.04 -0.08 3.86
N ALA A 465 27.67 0.49 2.72
CA ALA A 465 26.88 1.70 2.64
C ALA A 465 25.77 1.54 1.60
N GLY A 466 24.72 2.32 1.73
CA GLY A 466 23.60 2.23 0.80
C GLY A 466 22.57 3.32 0.95
N VAL A 467 21.64 3.31 -0.01
CA VAL A 467 20.46 4.16 -0.02
C VAL A 467 19.22 3.32 -0.24
N GLY A 468 18.09 3.73 0.31
CA GLY A 468 16.89 2.94 0.26
C GLY A 468 15.62 3.72 0.56
N LEU A 469 14.52 2.99 0.49
CA LEU A 469 13.18 3.44 0.84
C LEU A 469 12.66 2.59 1.99
N VAL A 470 12.19 3.24 3.05
CA VAL A 470 11.61 2.60 4.22
C VAL A 470 10.14 2.94 4.28
N TYR A 471 9.32 1.90 4.43
CA TYR A 471 7.91 2.03 4.70
C TYR A 471 7.58 1.40 6.04
N ALA A 472 7.11 2.24 6.97
CA ALA A 472 6.67 1.80 8.28
C ALA A 472 5.23 1.28 8.20
N HIS A 473 5.07 -0.03 8.01
CA HIS A 473 3.78 -0.68 8.14
C HIS A 473 3.49 -0.97 9.62
N PRO A 474 2.21 -0.91 10.03
CA PRO A 474 1.73 -1.26 11.37
C PRO A 474 2.25 -2.54 12.03
N MET A 475 2.57 -3.54 11.22
CA MET A 475 3.02 -4.86 11.68
C MET A 475 4.49 -5.13 11.41
N ALA A 476 5.12 -4.36 10.51
CA ALA A 476 6.47 -4.64 10.02
C ALA A 476 7.09 -3.39 9.40
N ARG A 477 8.41 -3.30 9.45
CA ARG A 477 9.15 -2.29 8.69
C ARG A 477 9.60 -2.90 7.36
N PHE A 478 9.14 -2.33 6.24
CA PHE A 478 9.58 -2.75 4.92
C PHE A 478 10.72 -1.85 4.45
N GLU A 479 11.80 -2.46 3.98
CA GLU A 479 12.96 -1.75 3.44
C GLU A 479 13.28 -2.25 2.04
N VAL A 480 13.45 -1.31 1.11
CA VAL A 480 14.04 -1.57 -0.21
C VAL A 480 15.36 -0.82 -0.23
N ASN A 481 16.48 -1.55 -0.09
CA ASN A 481 17.81 -0.96 0.03
C ASN A 481 18.67 -1.34 -1.17
N PHE A 482 19.32 -0.36 -1.77
CA PHE A 482 20.47 -0.59 -2.63
C PHE A 482 21.74 -0.51 -1.77
N SER A 483 22.42 -1.64 -1.58
CA SER A 483 23.61 -1.75 -0.72
C SER A 483 24.87 -2.06 -1.52
N LEU A 484 25.97 -1.45 -1.11
CA LEU A 484 27.32 -1.68 -1.61
C LEU A 484 28.26 -2.05 -0.45
N PRO A 485 28.78 -3.29 -0.42
CA PRO A 485 29.85 -3.67 0.51
C PRO A 485 31.13 -2.90 0.15
N LEU A 486 31.68 -2.18 1.12
CA LEU A 486 32.88 -1.36 0.99
C LEU A 486 34.13 -2.14 1.41
N VAL A 487 34.04 -2.86 2.53
CA VAL A 487 35.13 -3.67 3.10
C VAL A 487 34.56 -5.05 3.44
N MET A 488 35.23 -6.10 2.98
CA MET A 488 34.81 -7.49 3.17
C MET A 488 36.04 -8.39 3.24
N ARG A 489 35.98 -9.41 4.09
CA ARG A 489 37.04 -10.43 4.21
C ARG A 489 36.88 -11.50 3.14
N LYS A 490 37.97 -12.19 2.81
CA LYS A 490 38.01 -13.20 1.74
C LYS A 490 36.96 -14.31 1.89
N GLU A 491 36.65 -14.69 3.12
CA GLU A 491 35.71 -15.77 3.43
C GLU A 491 34.25 -15.29 3.60
N GLU A 492 34.02 -13.98 3.70
CA GLU A 492 32.69 -13.42 3.91
C GLU A 492 31.91 -13.30 2.61
N GLN A 493 30.58 -13.38 2.71
CA GLN A 493 29.69 -13.34 1.56
C GLN A 493 28.91 -12.03 1.48
N GLY A 494 29.36 -11.12 0.62
CA GLY A 494 28.63 -9.88 0.31
C GLY A 494 27.47 -10.04 -0.66
N ARG A 495 26.59 -9.05 -0.65
CA ARG A 495 25.48 -8.89 -1.58
C ARG A 495 25.43 -7.43 -2.08
N LYS A 496 25.75 -7.26 -3.36
CA LYS A 496 25.65 -5.97 -4.06
C LYS A 496 24.25 -5.80 -4.67
N GLY A 497 23.76 -4.57 -4.69
CA GLY A 497 22.54 -4.20 -5.41
C GLY A 497 21.29 -4.15 -4.54
N LEU A 498 20.14 -4.39 -5.17
CA LEU A 498 18.83 -4.32 -4.50
C LEU A 498 18.66 -5.47 -3.50
N SER A 499 18.27 -5.10 -2.30
CA SER A 499 17.90 -5.99 -1.21
C SER A 499 16.56 -5.55 -0.65
N PHE A 500 15.70 -6.53 -0.40
CA PHE A 500 14.42 -6.33 0.26
C PHE A 500 14.53 -6.88 1.68
N GLY A 501 14.24 -6.04 2.66
CA GLY A 501 14.22 -6.38 4.08
C GLY A 501 12.82 -6.23 4.64
N VAL A 502 12.40 -7.22 5.43
CA VAL A 502 11.21 -7.11 6.28
C VAL A 502 11.71 -7.19 7.72
N GLY A 503 11.70 -6.05 8.40
CA GLY A 503 12.05 -5.94 9.80
C GLY A 503 10.87 -6.34 10.68
N ILE A 504 10.87 -7.60 11.15
CA ILE A 504 9.98 -8.11 12.21
C ILE A 504 10.78 -8.41 13.50
N GLU A 505 12.09 -8.15 13.53
CA GLU A 505 12.99 -8.47 14.67
C GLU A 505 12.60 -7.79 16.01
N PHE A 506 11.55 -6.95 16.02
CA PHE A 506 10.97 -6.29 17.19
C PHE A 506 9.55 -6.76 17.60
N LEU A 507 8.96 -7.76 16.95
CA LEU A 507 7.63 -8.25 17.30
C LEU A 507 7.71 -9.56 18.08
N ILE A 508 7.55 -9.47 19.40
CA ILE A 508 6.60 -10.23 20.24
C ILE A 508 6.71 -9.59 21.63
N ARG A 509 5.95 -8.52 21.90
CA ARG A 509 5.34 -8.16 23.22
C ARG A 509 4.88 -6.71 23.45
N LEU A 510 4.92 -5.80 22.48
CA LEU A 510 4.42 -4.43 22.67
C LEU A 510 3.16 -4.15 21.83
N LEU A 511 2.03 -4.80 22.14
CA LEU A 511 0.77 -4.66 21.37
C LEU A 511 -0.50 -4.60 22.25
N ALA A 512 -0.54 -3.71 23.23
CA ALA A 512 -1.81 -3.32 23.85
C ALA A 512 -2.07 -1.80 23.71
N SER A 513 -1.14 -0.94 24.15
CA SER A 513 -1.32 0.52 24.13
C SER A 513 -1.14 1.16 22.74
N GLN A 514 -0.34 0.56 21.85
CA GLN A 514 -0.08 1.11 20.51
C GLN A 514 -1.16 0.75 19.47
N GLN A 515 -2.08 -0.17 19.81
CA GLN A 515 -3.06 -0.71 18.85
C GLN A 515 -4.11 0.32 18.40
N GLN A 516 -4.37 1.38 19.17
CA GLN A 516 -5.34 2.43 18.82
C GLN A 516 -4.81 3.46 17.83
N ARG A 517 -3.63 4.04 18.09
CA ARG A 517 -2.93 4.87 17.09
C ARG A 517 -2.71 4.07 15.81
N MET A 518 -2.43 2.78 15.96
CA MET A 518 -2.26 1.86 14.84
C MET A 518 -3.53 1.61 14.04
N GLN A 519 -4.67 1.31 14.68
CA GLN A 519 -5.93 1.13 13.96
C GLN A 519 -6.37 2.42 13.26
N ALA A 520 -6.12 3.59 13.86
CA ALA A 520 -6.35 4.87 13.20
C ALA A 520 -5.46 5.04 11.96
N ILE A 521 -4.16 4.72 12.02
CA ILE A 521 -3.22 4.82 10.89
C ILE A 521 -3.47 3.76 9.79
N VAL A 522 -3.75 2.50 10.17
CA VAL A 522 -4.15 1.41 9.25
C VAL A 522 -5.42 1.80 8.51
N ARG A 523 -6.46 2.23 9.25
CA ARG A 523 -7.73 2.70 8.67
C ARG A 523 -7.47 3.90 7.75
N ARG A 524 -6.59 4.83 8.13
CA ARG A 524 -6.19 5.95 7.27
C ARG A 524 -5.43 5.52 6.00
N THR A 525 -4.73 4.38 6.03
CA THR A 525 -3.94 3.87 4.89
C THR A 525 -4.81 3.07 3.91
N PHE A 526 -5.67 2.18 4.39
CA PHE A 526 -6.59 1.40 3.53
C PHE A 526 -7.75 2.23 2.95
N TYR A 527 -8.12 3.32 3.64
CA TYR A 527 -9.06 4.32 3.12
C TYR A 527 -8.36 5.54 2.50
N ASN A 528 -7.05 5.47 2.27
CA ASN A 528 -6.36 6.49 1.49
C ASN A 528 -6.80 6.40 0.02
N ILE A 529 -7.45 7.46 -0.45
CA ILE A 529 -7.99 7.56 -1.81
C ILE A 529 -6.91 7.34 -2.87
N TYR A 530 -5.67 7.82 -2.62
CA TYR A 530 -4.54 7.59 -3.53
C TYR A 530 -4.18 6.11 -3.64
N ALA A 531 -4.19 5.37 -2.52
CA ALA A 531 -3.90 3.94 -2.52
C ALA A 531 -5.02 3.14 -3.19
N ILE A 532 -6.28 3.46 -2.90
CA ILE A 532 -7.45 2.79 -3.50
C ILE A 532 -7.48 3.03 -5.02
N CYS A 533 -7.43 4.28 -5.45
CA CYS A 533 -7.51 4.63 -6.86
C CYS A 533 -6.28 4.15 -7.64
N GLY A 534 -5.09 4.23 -7.03
CA GLY A 534 -3.85 3.74 -7.63
C GLY A 534 -3.85 2.22 -7.79
N PHE A 535 -4.34 1.47 -6.80
CA PHE A 535 -4.45 0.01 -6.90
C PHE A 535 -5.54 -0.41 -7.89
N ALA A 536 -6.72 0.22 -7.85
CA ALA A 536 -7.79 -0.05 -8.80
C ALA A 536 -7.35 0.19 -10.25
N ALA A 537 -6.46 1.16 -10.48
CA ALA A 537 -5.88 1.46 -11.79
C ALA A 537 -5.07 0.29 -12.39
N ILE A 538 -4.64 -0.71 -11.61
CA ILE A 538 -4.03 -1.94 -12.16
C ILE A 538 -4.96 -2.60 -13.18
N GLY A 539 -6.28 -2.45 -13.06
CA GLY A 539 -7.24 -2.87 -14.08
C GLY A 539 -7.04 -2.19 -15.44
N GLY A 540 -6.64 -0.92 -15.47
CA GLY A 540 -6.13 -0.24 -16.67
C GLY A 540 -4.76 -0.76 -17.10
N GLY A 541 -3.91 -1.15 -16.16
CA GLY A 541 -2.66 -1.87 -16.45
C GLY A 541 -2.88 -3.13 -17.29
N LEU A 542 -3.90 -3.93 -16.98
CA LEU A 542 -4.25 -5.14 -17.77
C LEU A 542 -4.51 -4.80 -19.24
N PHE A 543 -5.21 -3.69 -19.51
CA PHE A 543 -5.41 -3.20 -20.87
C PHE A 543 -4.06 -2.85 -21.53
N GLY A 544 -3.17 -2.15 -20.83
CA GLY A 544 -1.85 -1.84 -21.34
C GLY A 544 -1.00 -3.07 -21.67
N PHE A 545 -1.03 -4.08 -20.79
CA PHE A 545 -0.37 -5.38 -21.01
C PHE A 545 -0.88 -6.08 -22.27
N ASP A 546 -2.17 -6.01 -22.59
CA ASP A 546 -2.64 -6.64 -23.83
C ASP A 546 -2.29 -5.83 -25.07
N ILE A 547 -2.34 -4.49 -25.04
CA ILE A 547 -1.95 -3.64 -26.17
C ILE A 547 -0.56 -4.04 -26.67
N SER A 548 0.43 -4.12 -25.79
CA SER A 548 1.77 -4.50 -26.19
C SER A 548 2.00 -6.00 -26.20
N SER A 549 1.00 -6.86 -25.96
CA SER A 549 1.12 -8.33 -25.91
C SER A 549 1.62 -8.96 -27.23
N MET A 550 1.50 -8.24 -28.34
CA MET A 550 1.93 -8.70 -29.67
C MET A 550 3.16 -7.93 -30.19
N SER A 551 3.44 -6.73 -29.68
CA SER A 551 4.39 -5.79 -30.28
C SER A 551 5.83 -6.33 -30.40
N GLY A 552 6.31 -7.07 -29.40
CA GLY A 552 7.66 -7.66 -29.40
C GLY A 552 7.70 -9.12 -29.88
N VAL A 553 6.55 -9.77 -30.08
CA VAL A 553 6.46 -11.19 -30.45
C VAL A 553 6.26 -11.38 -31.96
N LEU A 554 5.59 -10.44 -32.65
CA LEU A 554 5.27 -10.54 -34.07
C LEU A 554 6.50 -10.75 -34.96
N GLY A 555 7.62 -10.13 -34.62
CA GLY A 555 8.88 -10.23 -35.37
C GLY A 555 9.74 -11.45 -35.04
N THR A 556 9.29 -12.35 -34.16
CA THR A 556 10.10 -13.51 -33.73
C THR A 556 9.93 -14.73 -34.65
N PRO A 557 11.01 -15.47 -35.00
CA PRO A 557 10.92 -16.71 -35.78
C PRO A 557 10.04 -17.77 -35.11
N ALA A 558 10.04 -17.84 -33.77
CA ALA A 558 9.21 -18.77 -33.01
C ALA A 558 7.71 -18.56 -33.25
N TYR A 559 7.25 -17.30 -33.23
CA TYR A 559 5.85 -16.97 -33.52
C TYR A 559 5.49 -17.29 -34.97
N GLY A 560 6.33 -16.84 -35.92
CA GLY A 560 6.11 -17.09 -37.35
C GLY A 560 5.98 -18.59 -37.67
N ARG A 561 6.93 -19.41 -37.21
CA ARG A 561 6.93 -20.86 -37.46
C ARG A 561 5.74 -21.56 -36.79
N TYR A 562 5.44 -21.23 -35.54
CA TYR A 562 4.41 -21.92 -34.77
C TYR A 562 2.99 -21.64 -35.28
N PHE A 563 2.72 -20.42 -35.74
CA PHE A 563 1.39 -20.02 -36.23
C PHE A 563 1.26 -20.00 -37.76
N GLY A 564 2.33 -20.36 -38.49
CA GLY A 564 2.34 -20.47 -39.94
C GLY A 564 2.35 -19.11 -40.66
N HIS A 565 3.27 -18.22 -40.25
CA HIS A 565 3.52 -16.88 -40.75
C HIS A 565 2.23 -16.09 -41.04
N PRO A 566 1.41 -15.82 -40.01
CA PRO A 566 0.16 -15.08 -40.19
C PRO A 566 0.43 -13.69 -40.77
N ALA A 567 -0.21 -13.40 -41.92
CA ALA A 567 -0.12 -12.12 -42.61
C ALA A 567 -1.52 -11.63 -43.06
N GLY A 568 -1.62 -10.35 -43.40
CA GLY A 568 -2.85 -9.73 -43.89
C GLY A 568 -4.05 -9.95 -42.96
N THR A 569 -5.15 -10.45 -43.51
CA THR A 569 -6.41 -10.71 -42.79
C THR A 569 -6.26 -11.67 -41.61
N ARG A 570 -5.36 -12.66 -41.70
CA ARG A 570 -5.17 -13.65 -40.63
C ARG A 570 -4.51 -13.00 -39.40
N GLN A 571 -3.48 -12.19 -39.62
CA GLN A 571 -2.84 -11.45 -38.53
C GLN A 571 -3.77 -10.36 -37.98
N GLY A 572 -4.47 -9.64 -38.85
CA GLY A 572 -5.49 -8.67 -38.47
C GLY A 572 -6.58 -9.30 -37.59
N GLY A 573 -7.02 -10.52 -37.91
CA GLY A 573 -7.98 -11.28 -37.11
C GLY A 573 -7.45 -11.68 -35.72
N ILE A 574 -6.19 -12.11 -35.61
CA ILE A 574 -5.56 -12.39 -34.31
C ILE A 574 -5.51 -11.13 -33.45
N THR A 575 -5.09 -10.01 -34.02
CA THR A 575 -5.01 -8.73 -33.29
C THR A 575 -6.40 -8.22 -32.91
N ALA A 576 -7.39 -8.32 -33.81
CA ALA A 576 -8.78 -7.86 -33.59
C ALA A 576 -9.59 -8.75 -32.64
N SER A 577 -9.17 -9.98 -32.38
CA SER A 577 -9.88 -10.90 -31.47
C SER A 577 -9.99 -10.36 -30.03
N MET A 578 -8.98 -9.62 -29.53
CA MET A 578 -9.06 -9.00 -28.20
C MET A 578 -10.06 -7.85 -28.16
N PRO A 579 -9.99 -6.82 -29.03
CA PRO A 579 -10.96 -5.73 -29.04
C PRO A 579 -12.40 -6.22 -29.22
N ALA A 580 -12.60 -7.29 -29.99
CA ALA A 580 -13.90 -7.95 -30.11
C ALA A 580 -14.40 -8.49 -28.76
N GLY A 581 -13.56 -9.19 -28.00
CA GLY A 581 -13.87 -9.60 -26.62
C GLY A 581 -14.16 -8.42 -25.70
N SER A 582 -13.37 -7.35 -25.79
CA SER A 582 -13.52 -6.13 -24.99
C SER A 582 -14.81 -5.36 -25.27
N LEU A 583 -15.29 -5.38 -26.51
CA LEU A 583 -16.60 -4.82 -26.88
C LEU A 583 -17.72 -5.50 -26.09
N PHE A 584 -17.77 -6.84 -26.11
CA PHE A 584 -18.79 -7.58 -25.36
C PHE A 584 -18.61 -7.44 -23.85
N GLY A 585 -17.36 -7.47 -23.36
CA GLY A 585 -17.05 -7.25 -21.95
C GLY A 585 -17.53 -5.88 -21.45
N ALA A 586 -17.32 -4.84 -22.25
CA ALA A 586 -17.79 -3.49 -21.94
C ALA A 586 -19.31 -3.46 -21.85
N LEU A 587 -20.06 -3.97 -22.84
CA LEU A 587 -21.53 -3.98 -22.84
C LEU A 587 -22.13 -4.75 -21.64
N CYS A 588 -21.50 -5.87 -21.25
CA CYS A 588 -21.95 -6.68 -20.11
C CYS A 588 -21.54 -6.09 -18.74
N SER A 589 -20.56 -5.19 -18.69
CA SER A 589 -19.96 -4.70 -17.44
C SER A 589 -20.95 -4.03 -16.49
N SER A 590 -21.91 -3.27 -17.03
CA SER A 590 -22.90 -2.52 -16.25
C SER A 590 -23.84 -3.44 -15.46
N PHE A 591 -24.27 -4.55 -16.05
CA PHE A 591 -25.12 -5.56 -15.37
C PHE A 591 -24.42 -6.18 -14.16
N ILE A 592 -23.13 -6.49 -14.29
CA ILE A 592 -22.33 -7.10 -13.22
C ILE A 592 -22.10 -6.06 -12.11
N ALA A 593 -21.70 -4.84 -12.47
CA ALA A 593 -21.36 -3.79 -11.52
C ALA A 593 -22.57 -3.29 -10.72
N ASP A 594 -23.74 -3.14 -11.35
CA ASP A 594 -24.94 -2.66 -10.66
C ASP A 594 -25.57 -3.75 -9.79
N ARG A 595 -25.46 -5.04 -10.18
CA ARG A 595 -26.01 -6.16 -9.40
C ARG A 595 -25.14 -6.55 -8.21
N LEU A 596 -23.82 -6.68 -8.39
CA LEU A 596 -22.91 -7.24 -7.37
C LEU A 596 -22.04 -6.21 -6.64
N SER A 597 -21.71 -5.10 -7.31
CA SER A 597 -20.85 -3.96 -6.91
C SER A 597 -19.71 -3.74 -7.90
N ARG A 598 -19.23 -2.49 -7.96
CA ARG A 598 -18.08 -2.08 -8.79
C ARG A 598 -16.82 -2.88 -8.44
N ARG A 599 -16.53 -3.04 -7.15
CA ARG A 599 -15.40 -3.82 -6.62
C ARG A 599 -15.44 -5.28 -7.10
N THR A 600 -16.58 -5.94 -6.95
CA THR A 600 -16.74 -7.35 -7.33
C THR A 600 -16.70 -7.56 -8.84
N ALA A 601 -17.21 -6.61 -9.64
CA ALA A 601 -17.08 -6.67 -11.09
C ALA A 601 -15.61 -6.67 -11.55
N ILE A 602 -14.75 -5.86 -10.91
CA ILE A 602 -13.31 -5.84 -11.21
C ILE A 602 -12.64 -7.16 -10.75
N GLN A 603 -13.06 -7.75 -9.62
CA GLN A 603 -12.56 -9.07 -9.19
C GLN A 603 -12.91 -10.19 -10.18
N ILE A 604 -14.15 -10.22 -10.69
CA ILE A 604 -14.57 -11.18 -11.71
C ILE A 604 -13.74 -10.99 -12.98
N ALA A 605 -13.54 -9.75 -13.42
CA ALA A 605 -12.70 -9.46 -14.58
C ALA A 605 -11.25 -9.94 -14.37
N ALA A 606 -10.68 -9.76 -13.18
CA ALA A 606 -9.34 -10.23 -12.86
C ALA A 606 -9.20 -11.77 -12.97
N ILE A 607 -10.21 -12.54 -12.57
CA ILE A 607 -10.23 -14.00 -12.76
C ILE A 607 -10.28 -14.35 -14.25
N ILE A 608 -11.20 -13.72 -15.00
CA ILE A 608 -11.35 -13.95 -16.44
C ILE A 608 -10.06 -13.61 -17.19
N TRP A 609 -9.35 -12.56 -16.77
CA TRP A 609 -8.05 -12.18 -17.29
C TRP A 609 -7.00 -13.27 -17.09
N CYS A 610 -6.89 -13.83 -15.88
CA CYS A 610 -5.96 -14.94 -15.60
C CYS A 610 -6.26 -16.16 -16.48
N VAL A 611 -7.54 -16.50 -16.68
CA VAL A 611 -7.94 -17.57 -17.59
C VAL A 611 -7.53 -17.25 -19.03
N GLY A 612 -7.79 -16.03 -19.51
CA GLY A 612 -7.37 -15.58 -20.84
C GLY A 612 -5.86 -15.68 -21.05
N ALA A 613 -5.07 -15.24 -20.07
CA ALA A 613 -3.60 -15.34 -20.09
C ALA A 613 -3.10 -16.79 -20.15
N ILE A 614 -3.70 -17.70 -19.35
CA ILE A 614 -3.37 -19.13 -19.37
C ILE A 614 -3.68 -19.74 -20.75
N LEU A 615 -4.83 -19.41 -21.34
CA LEU A 615 -5.21 -19.91 -22.67
C LEU A 615 -4.27 -19.40 -23.78
N GLN A 616 -3.83 -18.14 -23.69
CA GLN A 616 -2.85 -17.59 -24.64
C GLN A 616 -1.48 -18.28 -24.49
N ALA A 617 -0.99 -18.46 -23.26
CA ALA A 617 0.26 -19.14 -22.99
C ALA A 617 0.24 -20.64 -23.37
N ALA A 618 -0.90 -21.30 -23.20
CA ALA A 618 -1.13 -22.69 -23.56
C ALA A 618 -1.56 -22.89 -25.02
N SER A 619 -1.53 -21.84 -25.84
CA SER A 619 -1.99 -21.90 -27.23
C SER A 619 -1.25 -22.99 -28.02
N ASN A 620 -2.03 -23.85 -28.67
CA ASN A 620 -1.59 -24.93 -29.55
C ASN A 620 -1.86 -24.63 -31.04
N GLY A 621 -2.30 -23.41 -31.34
CA GLY A 621 -2.66 -22.94 -32.66
C GLY A 621 -3.42 -21.63 -32.61
N VAL A 622 -3.72 -21.07 -33.78
CA VAL A 622 -4.35 -19.74 -33.92
C VAL A 622 -5.73 -19.69 -33.27
N ALA A 623 -6.52 -20.77 -33.33
CA ALA A 623 -7.86 -20.79 -32.76
C ALA A 623 -7.83 -20.58 -31.23
N LEU A 624 -7.01 -21.34 -30.51
CA LEU A 624 -6.89 -21.22 -29.05
C LEU A 624 -6.27 -19.88 -28.64
N LEU A 625 -5.34 -19.35 -29.44
CA LEU A 625 -4.81 -17.99 -29.24
C LEU A 625 -5.93 -16.95 -29.34
N CYS A 626 -6.76 -16.99 -30.40
CA CYS A 626 -7.89 -16.08 -30.56
C CYS A 626 -8.92 -16.23 -29.42
N VAL A 627 -9.22 -17.45 -28.98
CA VAL A 627 -10.12 -17.69 -27.83
C VAL A 627 -9.54 -17.07 -26.56
N GLY A 628 -8.26 -17.32 -26.26
CA GLY A 628 -7.60 -16.72 -25.09
C GLY A 628 -7.57 -15.19 -25.14
N ARG A 629 -7.43 -14.60 -26.33
CA ARG A 629 -7.50 -13.15 -26.55
C ARG A 629 -8.91 -12.59 -26.41
N VAL A 630 -9.94 -13.30 -26.87
CA VAL A 630 -11.36 -12.91 -26.65
C VAL A 630 -11.70 -12.96 -25.16
N VAL A 631 -11.30 -14.02 -24.45
CA VAL A 631 -11.53 -14.17 -23.01
C VAL A 631 -10.79 -13.07 -22.23
N GLY A 632 -9.51 -12.84 -22.52
CA GLY A 632 -8.75 -11.72 -21.93
C GLY A 632 -9.36 -10.35 -22.26
N GLY A 633 -9.81 -10.16 -23.50
CA GLY A 633 -10.52 -8.96 -23.94
C GLY A 633 -11.80 -8.73 -23.15
N PHE A 634 -12.59 -9.78 -22.89
CA PHE A 634 -13.80 -9.66 -22.07
C PHE A 634 -13.51 -9.06 -20.69
N ALA A 635 -12.41 -9.47 -20.04
CA ALA A 635 -11.95 -8.88 -18.79
C ALA A 635 -11.56 -7.40 -18.95
N ILE A 636 -10.81 -7.07 -20.01
CA ILE A 636 -10.41 -5.69 -20.32
C ILE A 636 -11.64 -4.79 -20.53
N GLY A 637 -12.65 -5.26 -21.26
CA GLY A 637 -13.90 -4.54 -21.47
C GLY A 637 -14.60 -4.17 -20.15
N ILE A 638 -14.63 -5.10 -19.20
CA ILE A 638 -15.18 -4.85 -17.86
C ILE A 638 -14.32 -3.84 -17.09
N CYS A 639 -13.00 -4.06 -17.01
CA CYS A 639 -12.10 -3.17 -16.27
C CYS A 639 -12.09 -1.74 -16.82
N SER A 640 -12.07 -1.57 -18.14
CA SER A 640 -12.05 -0.26 -18.81
C SER A 640 -13.34 0.54 -18.62
N ALA A 641 -14.48 -0.11 -18.38
CA ALA A 641 -15.74 0.56 -18.04
C ALA A 641 -15.88 0.83 -16.54
N ILE A 642 -15.53 -0.15 -15.68
CA ILE A 642 -15.87 -0.10 -14.26
C ILE A 642 -14.81 0.59 -13.39
N VAL A 643 -13.52 0.50 -13.74
CA VAL A 643 -12.47 1.15 -12.93
C VAL A 643 -12.63 2.68 -12.89
N PRO A 644 -12.86 3.38 -14.01
CA PRO A 644 -13.13 4.83 -13.97
C PRO A 644 -14.35 5.18 -13.14
N VAL A 645 -15.43 4.38 -13.25
CA VAL A 645 -16.65 4.57 -12.44
C VAL A 645 -16.33 4.42 -10.95
N TYR A 646 -15.62 3.36 -10.57
CA TYR A 646 -15.21 3.12 -9.18
C TYR A 646 -14.32 4.24 -8.64
N GLN A 647 -13.36 4.72 -9.42
CA GLN A 647 -12.50 5.85 -9.05
C GLN A 647 -13.30 7.14 -8.92
N SER A 648 -14.23 7.43 -9.83
CA SER A 648 -15.07 8.63 -9.81
C SER A 648 -16.04 8.68 -8.62
N GLU A 649 -16.51 7.52 -8.15
CA GLU A 649 -17.44 7.38 -7.02
C GLU A 649 -16.75 7.42 -5.64
N ILE A 650 -15.42 7.27 -5.61
CA ILE A 650 -14.62 7.31 -4.37
C ILE A 650 -13.83 8.61 -4.27
N ALA A 651 -13.50 9.23 -5.41
CA ALA A 651 -12.72 10.45 -5.44
C ALA A 651 -13.55 11.69 -5.04
N PRO A 652 -12.94 12.64 -4.32
CA PRO A 652 -13.56 13.93 -4.03
C PRO A 652 -13.63 14.79 -5.30
N LYS A 653 -14.64 15.67 -5.39
CA LYS A 653 -14.96 16.43 -6.62
C LYS A 653 -13.81 17.30 -7.14
N GLU A 654 -12.95 17.81 -6.25
CA GLU A 654 -11.90 18.77 -6.57
C GLU A 654 -10.69 18.11 -7.27
N SER A 655 -10.51 16.80 -7.08
CA SER A 655 -9.38 16.03 -7.63
C SER A 655 -9.79 14.75 -8.35
N ARG A 656 -11.08 14.64 -8.72
CA ARG A 656 -11.63 13.49 -9.44
C ARG A 656 -10.86 13.19 -10.72
N GLY A 657 -10.50 14.22 -11.49
CA GLY A 657 -9.79 14.07 -12.77
C GLY A 657 -8.42 13.43 -12.57
N ARG A 658 -7.68 13.86 -11.55
CA ARG A 658 -6.41 13.27 -11.15
C ARG A 658 -6.55 11.78 -10.84
N PHE A 659 -7.52 11.39 -10.03
CA PHE A 659 -7.69 10.00 -9.63
C PHE A 659 -8.11 9.10 -10.78
N VAL A 660 -9.02 9.55 -11.65
CA VAL A 660 -9.41 8.79 -12.84
C VAL A 660 -8.26 8.74 -13.86
N SER A 661 -7.39 9.76 -13.91
CA SER A 661 -6.19 9.75 -14.75
C SER A 661 -5.17 8.68 -14.37
N PHE A 662 -5.24 8.11 -13.16
CA PHE A 662 -4.42 6.94 -12.80
C PHE A 662 -4.73 5.75 -13.70
N GLN A 663 -5.96 5.62 -14.20
CA GLN A 663 -6.31 4.59 -15.18
C GLN A 663 -5.41 4.68 -16.42
N GLN A 664 -5.30 5.88 -17.02
CA GLN A 664 -4.47 6.09 -18.20
C GLN A 664 -2.99 5.84 -17.91
N TRP A 665 -2.50 6.28 -16.75
CA TRP A 665 -1.11 6.09 -16.38
C TRP A 665 -0.77 4.61 -16.12
N ALA A 666 -1.71 3.85 -15.55
CA ALA A 666 -1.54 2.40 -15.44
C ALA A 666 -1.56 1.71 -16.80
N ILE A 667 -2.40 2.16 -17.75
CA ILE A 667 -2.37 1.66 -19.14
C ILE A 667 -0.99 1.89 -19.74
N THR A 668 -0.41 3.09 -19.61
CA THR A 668 0.92 3.38 -20.20
C THR A 668 2.04 2.57 -19.54
N TRP A 669 1.99 2.36 -18.22
CA TRP A 669 2.91 1.45 -17.53
C TRP A 669 2.74 -0.01 -17.97
N GLY A 670 1.51 -0.47 -18.14
CA GLY A 670 1.23 -1.82 -18.64
C GLY A 670 1.84 -2.06 -20.02
N ILE A 671 1.71 -1.09 -20.92
CA ILE A 671 2.32 -1.12 -22.27
C ILE A 671 3.85 -1.27 -22.14
N LEU A 672 4.48 -0.41 -21.33
CA LEU A 672 5.93 -0.37 -21.17
C LEU A 672 6.49 -1.66 -20.56
N ILE A 673 5.89 -2.14 -19.47
CA ILE A 673 6.36 -3.34 -18.76
C ILE A 673 6.26 -4.55 -19.68
N GLN A 674 5.11 -4.74 -20.34
CA GLN A 674 4.92 -5.88 -21.22
C GLN A 674 5.85 -5.82 -22.46
N TYR A 675 6.08 -4.63 -23.02
CA TYR A 675 7.05 -4.48 -24.12
C TYR A 675 8.44 -4.94 -23.69
N PHE A 676 8.93 -4.55 -22.51
CA PHE A 676 10.25 -4.98 -22.03
C PHE A 676 10.29 -6.47 -21.67
N ILE A 677 9.21 -7.06 -21.15
CA ILE A 677 9.12 -8.51 -20.92
C ILE A 677 9.27 -9.27 -22.25
N GLN A 678 8.61 -8.79 -23.31
CA GLN A 678 8.73 -9.40 -24.64
C GLN A 678 10.08 -9.16 -25.27
N TYR A 679 10.63 -7.95 -25.13
CA TYR A 679 11.98 -7.64 -25.59
C TYR A 679 12.98 -8.62 -24.96
N GLY A 680 12.92 -8.83 -23.64
CA GLY A 680 13.74 -9.84 -22.95
C GLY A 680 13.49 -11.26 -23.46
N SER A 681 12.22 -11.63 -23.65
CA SER A 681 11.83 -12.96 -24.16
C SER A 681 12.26 -13.19 -25.61
N SER A 682 12.42 -12.13 -26.41
CA SER A 682 12.86 -12.20 -27.81
C SER A 682 14.30 -12.68 -27.96
N PHE A 683 15.12 -12.57 -26.90
CA PHE A 683 16.50 -13.08 -26.87
C PHE A 683 16.62 -14.55 -26.43
N TYR A 684 15.50 -15.18 -26.09
CA TYR A 684 15.49 -16.60 -25.74
C TYR A 684 16.03 -17.45 -26.88
N ASP A 685 16.83 -18.47 -26.55
CA ASP A 685 17.32 -19.51 -27.47
C ASP A 685 17.99 -18.95 -28.74
N GLY A 686 19.01 -18.10 -28.57
CA GLY A 686 19.77 -17.51 -29.68
C GLY A 686 19.11 -16.28 -30.34
N GLY A 687 17.92 -15.89 -29.88
CA GLY A 687 17.23 -14.66 -30.24
C GLY A 687 16.64 -14.64 -31.66
N VAL A 688 16.32 -13.44 -32.14
CA VAL A 688 15.65 -13.21 -33.45
C VAL A 688 16.48 -13.73 -34.65
N LYS A 689 17.79 -13.96 -34.46
CA LYS A 689 18.69 -14.51 -35.49
C LYS A 689 18.65 -16.05 -35.59
N ASN A 690 18.06 -16.74 -34.61
CA ASN A 690 17.92 -18.19 -34.65
C ASN A 690 16.56 -18.57 -35.26
N GLU A 691 16.55 -19.13 -36.48
CA GLU A 691 15.32 -19.59 -37.14
C GLU A 691 14.60 -20.71 -36.38
N LEU A 692 15.33 -21.48 -35.55
CA LEU A 692 14.82 -22.60 -34.75
C LEU A 692 14.40 -22.21 -33.33
N GLN A 693 14.39 -20.91 -32.98
CA GLN A 693 14.02 -20.37 -31.65
C GLN A 693 12.81 -21.10 -30.99
N GLY A 694 12.96 -21.52 -29.75
CA GLY A 694 11.92 -22.21 -28.98
C GLY A 694 10.65 -21.37 -28.70
N THR A 695 9.51 -22.05 -28.53
CA THR A 695 8.18 -21.42 -28.32
C THR A 695 8.06 -20.63 -27.00
N ALA A 696 9.01 -20.79 -26.08
CA ALA A 696 9.03 -20.04 -24.83
C ALA A 696 9.13 -18.51 -25.06
N ALA A 697 9.69 -18.09 -26.20
CA ALA A 697 9.80 -16.69 -26.60
C ALA A 697 8.45 -15.94 -26.61
N PHE A 698 7.34 -16.62 -26.93
CA PHE A 698 5.99 -16.04 -26.90
C PHE A 698 5.13 -16.52 -25.72
N ARG A 699 5.38 -17.74 -25.20
CA ARG A 699 4.57 -18.29 -24.10
C ARG A 699 4.86 -17.64 -22.74
N ILE A 700 6.13 -17.32 -22.45
CA ILE A 700 6.53 -16.65 -21.21
C ILE A 700 5.86 -15.28 -21.07
N PRO A 701 5.95 -14.35 -22.04
CA PRO A 701 5.33 -13.04 -21.90
C PRO A 701 3.80 -13.11 -21.78
N TRP A 702 3.13 -14.06 -22.46
CA TRP A 702 1.69 -14.27 -22.31
C TRP A 702 1.30 -14.95 -21.00
N GLY A 703 2.17 -15.77 -20.40
CA GLY A 703 1.93 -16.36 -19.09
C GLY A 703 2.10 -15.34 -17.95
N ILE A 704 3.14 -14.51 -18.02
CA ILE A 704 3.45 -13.51 -16.98
C ILE A 704 2.34 -12.46 -16.85
N GLN A 705 1.60 -12.18 -17.93
CA GLN A 705 0.50 -11.21 -17.88
C GLN A 705 -0.63 -11.63 -16.91
N ALA A 706 -0.70 -12.90 -16.47
CA ALA A 706 -1.63 -13.33 -15.41
C ALA A 706 -1.30 -12.73 -14.02
N VAL A 707 -0.04 -12.40 -13.75
CA VAL A 707 0.43 -11.89 -12.45
C VAL A 707 -0.29 -10.60 -12.01
N PRO A 708 -0.35 -9.51 -12.81
CA PRO A 708 -1.08 -8.31 -12.41
C PRO A 708 -2.58 -8.57 -12.17
N GLY A 709 -3.18 -9.53 -12.88
CA GLY A 709 -4.57 -9.95 -12.62
C GLY A 709 -4.74 -10.63 -11.26
N ALA A 710 -3.84 -11.55 -10.90
CA ALA A 710 -3.85 -12.20 -9.59
C ALA A 710 -3.66 -11.19 -8.44
N ILE A 711 -2.74 -10.24 -8.60
CA ILE A 711 -2.52 -9.15 -7.64
C ILE A 711 -3.80 -8.32 -7.49
N LEU A 712 -4.41 -7.90 -8.60
CA LEU A 712 -5.64 -7.10 -8.60
C LEU A 712 -6.79 -7.85 -7.89
N PHE A 713 -6.96 -9.15 -8.15
CA PHE A 713 -7.99 -9.96 -7.51
C PHE A 713 -7.83 -10.02 -5.99
N VAL A 714 -6.63 -10.35 -5.50
CA VAL A 714 -6.34 -10.49 -4.07
C VAL A 714 -6.43 -9.15 -3.35
N GLY A 715 -5.89 -8.08 -3.93
CA GLY A 715 -5.89 -6.76 -3.29
C GLY A 715 -7.28 -6.15 -3.13
N LEU A 716 -8.21 -6.43 -4.07
CA LEU A 716 -9.58 -5.91 -4.00
C LEU A 716 -10.42 -6.44 -2.82
N PHE A 717 -10.00 -7.50 -2.13
CA PHE A 717 -10.67 -7.93 -0.90
C PHE A 717 -10.54 -6.91 0.23
N PHE A 718 -9.46 -6.13 0.24
CA PHE A 718 -9.13 -5.17 1.29
C PHE A 718 -9.70 -3.77 1.04
N PHE A 719 -10.26 -3.51 -0.14
CA PHE A 719 -10.80 -2.20 -0.50
C PHE A 719 -12.31 -2.08 -0.27
N PRO A 720 -12.80 -0.86 0.06
CA PRO A 720 -14.22 -0.62 0.33
C PRO A 720 -15.09 -0.79 -0.92
N ARG A 721 -16.40 -0.93 -0.72
CA ARG A 721 -17.36 -0.80 -1.83
C ARG A 721 -17.63 0.69 -2.06
N SER A 722 -18.10 1.04 -3.26
CA SER A 722 -18.51 2.41 -3.56
C SER A 722 -19.62 2.87 -2.59
N PRO A 723 -19.50 4.04 -1.94
CA PRO A 723 -20.54 4.56 -1.05
C PRO A 723 -21.84 4.86 -1.82
N ARG A 724 -21.73 5.33 -3.08
CA ARG A 724 -22.89 5.58 -3.95
C ARG A 724 -23.62 4.27 -4.31
N TRP A 725 -22.87 3.17 -4.52
CA TRP A 725 -23.47 1.85 -4.74
C TRP A 725 -24.12 1.29 -3.47
N LEU A 726 -23.53 1.51 -2.30
CA LEU A 726 -24.09 1.07 -1.02
C LEU A 726 -25.43 1.78 -0.74
N ALA A 727 -25.47 3.10 -0.96
CA ALA A 727 -26.68 3.90 -0.83
C ALA A 727 -27.79 3.43 -1.79
N SER A 728 -27.46 3.11 -3.06
CA SER A 728 -28.46 2.59 -4.01
C SER A 728 -29.01 1.19 -3.69
N LYS A 729 -28.38 0.47 -2.75
CA LYS A 729 -28.83 -0.82 -2.19
C LYS A 729 -29.45 -0.68 -0.80
N ASP A 730 -29.83 0.53 -0.39
CA ASP A 730 -30.39 0.83 0.94
C ASP A 730 -29.46 0.53 2.12
N ARG A 731 -28.15 0.45 1.90
CA ARG A 731 -27.14 0.22 2.95
C ARG A 731 -26.54 1.55 3.43
N TRP A 732 -27.39 2.41 3.98
CA TRP A 732 -27.07 3.81 4.32
C TRP A 732 -26.03 3.93 5.44
N GLU A 733 -26.10 3.12 6.49
CA GLU A 733 -25.12 3.13 7.59
C GLU A 733 -23.70 2.81 7.10
N GLU A 734 -23.57 1.80 6.23
CA GLU A 734 -22.30 1.43 5.62
C GLU A 734 -21.83 2.50 4.63
N ALA A 735 -22.73 3.09 3.85
CA ALA A 735 -22.41 4.19 2.93
C ALA A 735 -21.84 5.39 3.70
N LEU A 736 -22.49 5.81 4.79
CA LEU A 736 -22.04 6.90 5.66
C LEU A 736 -20.69 6.58 6.31
N THR A 737 -20.50 5.35 6.81
CA THR A 737 -19.24 4.92 7.41
C THR A 737 -18.10 4.93 6.40
N VAL A 738 -18.34 4.45 5.17
CA VAL A 738 -17.34 4.48 4.08
C VAL A 738 -17.04 5.92 3.68
N LEU A 739 -18.04 6.78 3.56
CA LEU A 739 -17.88 8.20 3.22
C LEU A 739 -17.08 8.96 4.27
N ALA A 740 -17.38 8.73 5.56
CA ALA A 740 -16.63 9.26 6.69
C ALA A 740 -15.16 8.81 6.66
N ASN A 741 -14.91 7.54 6.35
CA ASN A 741 -13.54 7.02 6.25
C ASN A 741 -12.76 7.61 5.06
N LEU A 742 -13.43 7.88 3.94
CA LEU A 742 -12.80 8.42 2.73
C LEU A 742 -12.57 9.93 2.84
N HIS A 743 -13.58 10.70 3.27
CA HIS A 743 -13.59 12.17 3.17
C HIS A 743 -13.61 12.89 4.54
N GLY A 744 -13.99 12.22 5.62
CA GLY A 744 -14.12 12.81 6.97
C GLY A 744 -13.06 12.34 7.97
N SER A 745 -11.98 11.69 7.54
CA SER A 745 -10.97 11.09 8.43
C SER A 745 -11.54 10.12 9.48
N GLY A 746 -12.70 9.51 9.21
CA GLY A 746 -13.42 8.60 10.09
C GLY A 746 -14.51 9.26 10.95
N ASP A 747 -14.68 10.59 10.85
CA ASP A 747 -15.78 11.32 11.50
C ASP A 747 -17.03 11.31 10.61
N VAL A 748 -18.11 10.75 11.16
CA VAL A 748 -19.43 10.65 10.50
C VAL A 748 -20.21 11.96 10.56
N ASN A 749 -19.86 12.87 11.47
CA ASN A 749 -20.55 14.15 11.65
C ASN A 749 -19.84 15.31 10.93
N HIS A 750 -18.76 15.02 10.20
CA HIS A 750 -18.03 16.03 9.46
C HIS A 750 -18.95 16.73 8.43
N PRO A 751 -19.02 18.08 8.37
CA PRO A 751 -19.96 18.81 7.51
C PRO A 751 -19.93 18.38 6.04
N LYS A 752 -18.72 18.21 5.47
CA LYS A 752 -18.53 17.68 4.11
C LYS A 752 -19.13 16.28 3.89
N VAL A 753 -19.04 15.39 4.89
CA VAL A 753 -19.58 14.02 4.81
C VAL A 753 -21.12 14.05 4.86
N LEU A 754 -21.70 14.88 5.73
CA LEU A 754 -23.15 15.06 5.82
C LEU A 754 -23.72 15.73 4.56
N ALA A 755 -23.01 16.70 3.99
CA ALA A 755 -23.39 17.35 2.73
C ALA A 755 -23.39 16.35 1.56
N GLU A 756 -22.33 15.54 1.42
CA GLU A 756 -22.25 14.49 0.39
C GLU A 756 -23.30 13.39 0.63
N TYR A 757 -23.57 13.01 1.89
CA TYR A 757 -24.60 12.04 2.24
C TYR A 757 -25.99 12.54 1.79
N LYS A 758 -26.32 13.80 2.09
CA LYS A 758 -27.60 14.42 1.72
C LYS A 758 -27.75 14.57 0.21
N GLU A 759 -26.68 14.97 -0.50
CA GLU A 759 -26.67 15.05 -1.96
C GLU A 759 -26.97 13.67 -2.60
N ILE A 760 -26.38 12.59 -2.06
CA ILE A 760 -26.63 11.22 -2.52
C ILE A 760 -28.08 10.78 -2.19
N GLU A 761 -28.60 11.13 -1.01
CA GLU A 761 -29.99 10.83 -0.60
C GLU A 761 -31.01 11.50 -1.51
N GLU A 762 -30.85 12.81 -1.75
CA GLU A 762 -31.73 13.57 -2.64
C GLU A 762 -31.69 13.05 -4.08
N ALA A 763 -30.50 12.75 -4.60
CA ALA A 763 -30.34 12.16 -5.92
C ALA A 763 -31.07 10.81 -6.02
N LEU A 764 -30.92 9.93 -5.03
CA LEU A 764 -31.58 8.62 -5.02
C LEU A 764 -33.10 8.71 -4.82
N ARG A 765 -33.60 9.67 -4.04
CA ARG A 765 -35.04 9.92 -3.87
C ARG A 765 -35.68 10.32 -5.19
N PHE A 766 -35.11 11.33 -5.86
CA PHE A 766 -35.55 11.76 -7.18
C PHE A 766 -35.50 10.62 -8.22
N GLU A 767 -34.47 9.77 -8.14
CA GLU A 767 -34.33 8.60 -9.02
C GLU A 767 -35.43 7.54 -8.85
N ARG A 768 -35.90 7.32 -7.60
CA ARG A 768 -36.96 6.36 -7.25
C ARG A 768 -38.35 6.83 -7.68
N GLU A 769 -38.59 8.13 -7.59
CA GLU A 769 -39.86 8.76 -7.99
C GLU A 769 -40.07 8.69 -9.53
N GLU A 770 -39.00 8.74 -10.34
CA GLU A 770 -39.06 8.68 -11.82
C GLU A 770 -38.89 7.26 -12.42
N ALA A 771 -39.43 6.21 -11.80
CA ALA A 771 -39.17 4.79 -12.11
C ALA A 771 -39.13 4.39 -13.61
N VAL A 772 -37.94 4.35 -14.24
CA VAL A 772 -37.59 3.52 -15.41
C VAL A 772 -36.07 3.24 -15.39
N THR A 773 -35.66 2.05 -14.94
CA THR A 773 -34.25 1.61 -14.87
C THR A 773 -33.85 0.75 -16.08
N SER A 774 -34.19 1.18 -17.31
CA SER A 774 -33.92 0.41 -18.54
C SER A 774 -32.86 1.07 -19.43
N PHE A 775 -32.17 0.27 -20.26
CA PHE A 775 -31.35 0.78 -21.37
C PHE A 775 -32.15 1.72 -22.30
N ALA A 776 -33.48 1.55 -22.36
CA ALA A 776 -34.40 2.46 -23.05
C ALA A 776 -34.31 3.92 -22.53
N ALA A 777 -33.90 4.14 -21.28
CA ALA A 777 -33.70 5.47 -20.72
C ALA A 777 -32.52 6.23 -21.38
N LEU A 778 -31.53 5.52 -21.94
CA LEU A 778 -30.38 6.12 -22.62
C LEU A 778 -30.76 6.81 -23.94
N VAL A 779 -31.88 6.39 -24.54
CA VAL A 779 -32.36 6.89 -25.83
C VAL A 779 -33.32 8.09 -25.67
N LYS A 780 -33.68 8.45 -24.43
CA LYS A 780 -34.53 9.61 -24.17
C LYS A 780 -33.79 10.91 -24.57
N PRO A 781 -34.46 11.90 -25.21
CA PRO A 781 -33.82 13.10 -25.74
C PRO A 781 -32.91 13.86 -24.76
N ARG A 782 -33.27 13.86 -23.48
CA ARG A 782 -32.51 14.49 -22.38
C ARG A 782 -31.13 13.83 -22.15
N ILE A 783 -31.05 12.51 -22.23
CA ILE A 783 -29.82 11.72 -21.95
C ILE A 783 -29.06 11.37 -23.23
N LEU A 784 -29.77 11.22 -24.35
CA LEU A 784 -29.20 10.81 -25.64
C LEU A 784 -28.06 11.74 -26.09
N LYS A 785 -28.19 13.06 -25.90
CA LYS A 785 -27.13 14.02 -26.24
C LYS A 785 -25.83 13.76 -25.46
N ARG A 786 -25.94 13.39 -24.18
CA ARG A 786 -24.78 13.06 -23.33
C ARG A 786 -24.17 11.71 -23.74
N VAL A 787 -25.01 10.74 -24.10
CA VAL A 787 -24.57 9.41 -24.55
C VAL A 787 -23.79 9.52 -25.85
N ILE A 788 -24.31 10.26 -26.84
CA ILE A 788 -23.62 10.53 -28.10
C ILE A 788 -22.30 11.26 -27.84
N LEU A 789 -22.29 12.26 -26.95
CA LEU A 789 -21.05 12.95 -26.58
C LEU A 789 -20.02 11.99 -25.97
N GLY A 790 -20.39 11.18 -24.98
CA GLY A 790 -19.49 10.18 -24.38
C GLY A 790 -18.97 9.14 -25.38
N MET A 791 -19.84 8.62 -26.26
CA MET A 791 -19.46 7.68 -27.32
C MET A 791 -18.54 8.31 -28.35
N SER A 792 -18.78 9.58 -28.71
CA SER A 792 -17.97 10.30 -29.70
C SER A 792 -16.58 10.64 -29.17
N ILE A 793 -16.43 11.02 -27.89
CA ILE A 793 -15.12 11.23 -27.26
C ILE A 793 -14.28 9.94 -27.32
N GLN A 794 -14.90 8.81 -27.00
CA GLN A 794 -14.22 7.51 -27.07
C GLN A 794 -13.89 7.09 -28.50
N MET A 795 -14.77 7.37 -29.46
CA MET A 795 -14.50 7.20 -30.89
C MET A 795 -13.31 8.05 -31.35
N TRP A 796 -13.29 9.35 -31.04
CA TRP A 796 -12.19 10.25 -31.42
C TRP A 796 -10.87 9.86 -30.77
N SER A 797 -10.89 9.36 -29.53
CA SER A 797 -9.70 8.82 -28.86
C SER A 797 -9.08 7.64 -29.63
N GLN A 798 -9.88 6.86 -30.37
CA GLN A 798 -9.37 5.81 -31.26
C GLN A 798 -8.98 6.35 -32.63
N LEU A 799 -9.83 7.19 -33.22
CA LEU A 799 -9.64 7.79 -34.55
C LEU A 799 -8.56 8.89 -34.57
N CYS A 800 -7.95 9.25 -33.45
CA CYS A 800 -6.83 10.20 -33.44
C CYS A 800 -5.52 9.58 -33.98
N GLY A 801 -5.45 8.25 -34.08
CA GLY A 801 -4.30 7.51 -34.62
C GLY A 801 -3.32 6.96 -33.56
N MET A 802 -3.58 7.14 -32.26
CA MET A 802 -2.65 6.74 -31.19
C MET A 802 -2.30 5.25 -31.20
N ASN A 803 -3.30 4.37 -31.28
CA ASN A 803 -3.06 2.92 -31.24
C ASN A 803 -2.28 2.43 -32.46
N ILE A 804 -2.45 3.07 -33.61
CA ILE A 804 -1.73 2.74 -34.85
C ILE A 804 -0.26 3.13 -34.71
N MET A 805 -0.01 4.35 -34.22
CA MET A 805 1.33 4.84 -33.93
C MET A 805 2.05 3.99 -32.88
N MET A 806 1.31 3.29 -32.01
CA MET A 806 1.89 2.41 -30.98
C MET A 806 2.08 0.96 -31.43
N TYR A 807 1.15 0.38 -32.21
CA TYR A 807 1.24 -1.00 -32.69
C TYR A 807 2.30 -1.17 -33.77
N TYR A 808 2.47 -0.17 -34.64
CA TYR A 808 3.34 -0.27 -35.81
C TYR A 808 4.59 0.61 -35.71
N ILE A 809 4.96 1.04 -34.49
CA ILE A 809 6.06 1.99 -34.29
C ILE A 809 7.39 1.49 -34.87
N VAL A 810 7.69 0.19 -34.72
CA VAL A 810 8.91 -0.41 -35.25
C VAL A 810 8.96 -0.30 -36.78
N PHE A 811 7.84 -0.55 -37.46
CA PHE A 811 7.74 -0.39 -38.93
C PHE A 811 7.84 1.08 -39.36
N ILE A 812 7.30 2.01 -38.57
CA ILE A 812 7.42 3.45 -38.84
C ILE A 812 8.89 3.90 -38.68
N MET A 813 9.59 3.41 -37.64
CA MET A 813 11.00 3.73 -37.39
C MET A 813 11.92 3.13 -38.46
N ARG A 814 11.61 1.90 -38.92
CA ARG A 814 12.28 1.25 -40.05
C ARG A 814 12.02 1.97 -41.36
N GLY A 815 10.77 2.35 -41.62
CA GLY A 815 10.38 3.17 -42.78
C GLY A 815 11.07 4.55 -42.79
N ALA A 816 11.40 5.09 -41.62
CA ALA A 816 12.20 6.31 -41.50
C ALA A 816 13.72 6.08 -41.70
N GLY A 817 14.19 4.83 -41.82
CA GLY A 817 15.60 4.51 -42.11
C GLY A 817 16.55 4.56 -40.92
N ILE A 818 16.07 4.28 -39.70
CA ILE A 818 16.85 4.34 -38.45
C ILE A 818 17.53 3.00 -38.16
N ALA A 819 18.79 3.02 -37.69
CA ALA A 819 19.61 1.82 -37.51
C ALA A 819 19.24 0.93 -36.31
N ASP A 820 18.64 1.49 -35.25
CA ASP A 820 18.16 0.74 -34.08
C ASP A 820 16.68 1.04 -33.80
N GLU A 821 15.82 0.29 -34.48
CA GLU A 821 14.37 0.50 -34.52
C GLU A 821 13.70 0.17 -33.18
N LEU A 822 14.14 -0.89 -32.49
CA LEU A 822 13.56 -1.31 -31.21
C LEU A 822 13.96 -0.36 -30.06
N LEU A 823 15.21 0.12 -30.04
CA LEU A 823 15.64 1.10 -29.04
C LEU A 823 14.92 2.42 -29.24
N THR A 824 14.84 2.90 -30.49
CA THR A 824 14.15 4.16 -30.82
C THR A 824 12.65 4.07 -30.51
N SER A 825 12.02 2.94 -30.83
CA SER A 825 10.61 2.69 -30.48
C SER A 825 10.36 2.68 -28.97
N SER A 826 11.31 2.17 -28.18
CA SER A 826 11.18 2.12 -26.71
C SER A 826 11.09 3.51 -26.06
N ILE A 827 11.75 4.52 -26.65
CA ILE A 827 11.71 5.91 -26.18
C ILE A 827 10.29 6.45 -26.25
N GLN A 828 9.52 6.11 -27.29
CA GLN A 828 8.14 6.56 -27.43
C GLN A 828 7.23 6.01 -26.32
N TYR A 829 7.42 4.76 -25.89
CA TYR A 829 6.69 4.19 -24.75
C TYR A 829 7.07 4.88 -23.43
N ILE A 830 8.34 5.23 -23.25
CA ILE A 830 8.81 6.01 -22.08
C ILE A 830 8.18 7.41 -22.08
N ILE A 831 8.14 8.09 -23.22
CA ILE A 831 7.49 9.40 -23.38
C ILE A 831 6.01 9.29 -23.04
N ASN A 832 5.33 8.23 -23.49
CA ASN A 832 3.91 8.03 -23.18
C ASN A 832 3.67 7.94 -21.65
N VAL A 833 4.51 7.21 -20.91
CA VAL A 833 4.42 7.14 -19.44
C VAL A 833 4.74 8.49 -18.79
N ALA A 834 5.85 9.12 -19.19
CA ALA A 834 6.32 10.36 -18.59
C ALA A 834 5.35 11.53 -18.84
N MET A 835 4.84 11.66 -20.06
CA MET A 835 3.95 12.75 -20.48
C MET A 835 2.50 12.56 -20.01
N THR A 836 2.17 11.41 -19.42
CA THR A 836 0.89 11.25 -18.69
C THR A 836 0.94 11.95 -17.30
N LEU A 837 2.13 12.17 -16.72
CA LEU A 837 2.28 12.82 -15.40
C LEU A 837 1.77 14.27 -15.35
N PRO A 838 2.09 15.15 -16.33
CA PRO A 838 1.53 16.49 -16.39
C PRO A 838 -0.01 16.49 -16.35
N ALA A 839 -0.67 15.54 -17.02
CA ALA A 839 -2.12 15.45 -16.95
C ALA A 839 -2.62 15.13 -15.54
N ILE A 840 -2.01 14.16 -14.84
CA ILE A 840 -2.37 13.83 -13.44
C ILE A 840 -2.24 15.06 -12.52
N LEU A 841 -1.19 15.86 -12.71
CA LEU A 841 -0.91 17.01 -11.85
C LEU A 841 -1.79 18.23 -12.16
N TYR A 842 -2.05 18.47 -13.44
CA TYR A 842 -2.60 19.74 -13.92
C TYR A 842 -3.97 19.65 -14.60
N LEU A 843 -4.52 18.46 -14.90
CA LEU A 843 -5.81 18.35 -15.58
C LEU A 843 -6.97 18.97 -14.77
N ASP A 844 -6.93 18.84 -13.44
CA ASP A 844 -7.89 19.51 -12.55
C ASP A 844 -7.66 21.03 -12.44
N LYS A 845 -6.51 21.56 -12.91
CA LYS A 845 -6.26 23.00 -13.01
C LYS A 845 -6.62 23.56 -14.39
N PHE A 846 -6.26 22.87 -15.46
CA PHE A 846 -6.49 23.31 -16.84
C PHE A 846 -7.92 23.09 -17.33
N GLY A 847 -8.62 22.07 -16.82
CA GLY A 847 -9.96 21.71 -17.28
C GLY A 847 -9.94 20.68 -18.42
N ARG A 848 -11.09 20.03 -18.66
CA ARG A 848 -11.21 18.94 -19.64
C ARG A 848 -11.40 19.47 -21.04
N ARG A 849 -12.18 20.55 -21.20
CA ARG A 849 -12.47 21.12 -22.52
C ARG A 849 -11.19 21.71 -23.17
N PRO A 850 -10.39 22.56 -22.48
CA PRO A 850 -9.13 23.05 -23.06
C PRO A 850 -8.16 21.93 -23.44
N ALA A 851 -8.09 20.86 -22.63
CA ALA A 851 -7.26 19.70 -22.94
C ALA A 851 -7.68 19.01 -24.25
N LEU A 852 -8.97 18.76 -24.46
CA LEU A 852 -9.48 18.16 -25.71
C LEU A 852 -9.20 19.04 -26.93
N LEU A 853 -9.35 20.36 -26.81
CA LEU A 853 -9.12 21.30 -27.92
C LEU A 853 -7.63 21.41 -28.27
N VAL A 854 -6.79 21.74 -27.29
CA VAL A 854 -5.34 21.88 -27.49
C VAL A 854 -4.73 20.56 -27.95
N GLY A 855 -5.16 19.45 -27.36
CA GLY A 855 -4.71 18.12 -27.74
C GLY A 855 -5.02 17.79 -29.20
N SER A 856 -6.25 18.05 -29.65
CA SER A 856 -6.67 17.79 -31.04
C SER A 856 -5.87 18.62 -32.03
N PHE A 857 -5.66 19.90 -31.71
CA PHE A 857 -4.91 20.82 -32.56
C PHE A 857 -3.45 20.38 -32.69
N LEU A 858 -2.77 20.09 -31.57
CA LEU A 858 -1.37 19.65 -31.59
C LEU A 858 -1.20 18.33 -32.36
N MET A 859 -2.04 17.33 -32.08
CA MET A 859 -1.99 16.05 -32.78
C MET A 859 -2.24 16.19 -34.28
N MET A 860 -3.21 17.03 -34.68
CA MET A 860 -3.46 17.36 -36.08
C MET A 860 -2.21 17.95 -36.75
N THR A 861 -1.56 18.93 -36.10
CA THR A 861 -0.34 19.56 -36.63
C THR A 861 0.76 18.52 -36.86
N TRP A 862 1.08 17.71 -35.85
CA TRP A 862 2.17 16.72 -35.96
C TRP A 862 1.91 15.67 -37.04
N LEU A 863 0.67 15.17 -37.15
CA LEU A 863 0.31 14.17 -38.17
C LEU A 863 0.34 14.75 -39.58
N PHE A 864 -0.15 15.98 -39.80
CA PHE A 864 -0.03 16.62 -41.11
C PHE A 864 1.42 16.91 -41.47
N THR A 865 2.25 17.34 -40.52
CA THR A 865 3.69 17.53 -40.75
C THR A 865 4.37 16.20 -41.11
N THR A 866 4.11 15.11 -40.38
CA THR A 866 4.67 13.79 -40.71
C THR A 866 4.21 13.30 -42.08
N GLY A 867 2.92 13.43 -42.40
CA GLY A 867 2.37 13.06 -43.70
C GLY A 867 3.00 13.88 -44.84
N ALA A 868 3.17 15.18 -44.66
CA ALA A 868 3.77 16.06 -45.67
C ALA A 868 5.25 15.74 -45.91
N LEU A 869 6.03 15.49 -44.84
CA LEU A 869 7.43 15.10 -44.95
C LEU A 869 7.59 13.75 -45.68
N GLN A 870 6.75 12.76 -45.35
CA GLN A 870 6.79 11.46 -46.03
C GLN A 870 6.29 11.53 -47.48
N ALA A 871 5.38 12.45 -47.81
CA ALA A 871 4.91 12.68 -49.18
C ALA A 871 5.99 13.31 -50.07
N SER A 872 6.73 14.28 -49.51
CA SER A 872 7.73 15.05 -50.26
C SER A 872 9.07 14.35 -50.41
N TYR A 873 9.48 13.53 -49.43
CA TYR A 873 10.82 12.93 -49.38
C TYR A 873 10.82 11.40 -49.30
N GLY A 874 9.66 10.76 -49.19
CA GLY A 874 9.56 9.31 -49.17
C GLY A 874 9.43 8.70 -50.57
N VAL A 875 9.89 7.47 -50.72
CA VAL A 875 9.83 6.68 -51.96
C VAL A 875 9.31 5.27 -51.67
N PRO A 876 8.73 4.57 -52.67
CA PRO A 876 8.41 3.15 -52.53
C PRO A 876 9.64 2.34 -52.11
N ASN A 877 9.44 1.33 -51.25
CA ASN A 877 10.55 0.50 -50.76
C ASN A 877 11.32 -0.15 -51.94
N PRO A 878 12.61 0.14 -52.13
CA PRO A 878 13.39 -0.42 -53.23
C PRO A 878 13.73 -1.91 -53.02
N ASP A 879 13.67 -2.41 -51.79
CA ASP A 879 13.87 -3.83 -51.50
C ASP A 879 12.58 -4.62 -51.71
N LYS A 880 12.52 -5.39 -52.80
CA LYS A 880 11.37 -6.25 -53.14
C LYS A 880 11.26 -7.52 -52.29
N THR A 881 12.27 -7.83 -51.48
CA THR A 881 12.28 -9.00 -50.59
C THR A 881 11.65 -8.70 -49.22
N ASP A 882 11.66 -7.42 -48.82
CA ASP A 882 11.05 -6.93 -47.59
C ASP A 882 9.54 -6.68 -47.79
N LYS A 883 8.72 -7.67 -47.42
CA LYS A 883 7.26 -7.59 -47.55
C LYS A 883 6.59 -6.78 -46.43
N ASP A 884 7.34 -6.38 -45.41
CA ASP A 884 6.79 -5.76 -44.20
C ASP A 884 6.60 -4.24 -44.35
N ILE A 885 7.29 -3.58 -45.29
CA ILE A 885 7.28 -2.12 -45.48
C ILE A 885 7.18 -1.74 -46.96
N SER A 886 6.20 -0.90 -47.29
CA SER A 886 5.92 -0.43 -48.66
C SER A 886 6.49 0.95 -49.00
N TRP A 887 6.89 1.75 -47.99
CA TRP A 887 7.32 3.14 -48.14
C TRP A 887 8.49 3.48 -47.22
N VAL A 888 9.55 4.08 -47.75
CA VAL A 888 10.77 4.40 -46.99
C VAL A 888 11.27 5.80 -47.30
N VAL A 889 11.90 6.43 -46.31
CA VAL A 889 12.66 7.68 -46.51
C VAL A 889 14.13 7.31 -46.78
N PRO A 890 14.71 7.70 -47.94
CA PRO A 890 16.09 7.40 -48.26
C PRO A 890 17.06 7.94 -47.18
N LYS A 891 18.13 7.17 -46.90
CA LYS A 891 19.16 7.55 -45.89
C LYS A 891 19.83 8.89 -46.18
N GLU A 892 19.84 9.30 -47.45
CA GLU A 892 20.32 10.60 -47.94
C GLU A 892 19.59 11.79 -47.30
N HIS A 893 18.34 11.58 -46.88
CA HIS A 893 17.50 12.57 -46.19
C HIS A 893 17.43 12.33 -44.67
N GLY A 894 18.53 11.92 -44.04
CA GLY A 894 18.56 11.59 -42.61
C GLY A 894 18.09 12.71 -41.65
N GLY A 895 18.13 13.99 -42.07
CA GLY A 895 17.52 15.10 -41.33
C GLY A 895 15.99 15.04 -41.29
N VAL A 896 15.34 14.63 -42.39
CA VAL A 896 13.89 14.46 -42.51
C VAL A 896 13.44 13.25 -41.67
N SER A 897 14.20 12.16 -41.67
CA SER A 897 13.96 11.01 -40.81
C SER A 897 13.92 11.39 -39.33
N LYS A 898 14.88 12.20 -38.85
CA LYS A 898 14.89 12.70 -37.47
C LYS A 898 13.69 13.61 -37.17
N ALA A 899 13.25 14.42 -38.13
CA ALA A 899 12.07 15.27 -37.99
C ALA A 899 10.77 14.45 -37.88
N ILE A 900 10.64 13.37 -38.65
CA ILE A 900 9.50 12.44 -38.57
C ILE A 900 9.42 11.79 -37.19
N VAL A 901 10.57 11.35 -36.65
CA VAL A 901 10.68 10.79 -35.28
C VAL A 901 10.32 11.82 -34.22
N ALA A 902 10.82 13.05 -34.34
CA ALA A 902 10.49 14.10 -33.40
C ALA A 902 8.97 14.41 -33.41
N CYS A 903 8.36 14.47 -34.59
CA CYS A 903 6.90 14.65 -34.73
C CYS A 903 6.13 13.48 -34.12
N SER A 904 6.59 12.23 -34.25
CA SER A 904 5.92 11.08 -33.64
C SER A 904 5.99 11.13 -32.10
N TYR A 905 7.13 11.54 -31.53
CA TYR A 905 7.28 11.75 -30.09
C TYR A 905 6.40 12.88 -29.57
N LEU A 906 6.33 14.00 -30.30
CA LEU A 906 5.49 15.14 -29.93
C LEU A 906 3.99 14.82 -30.07
N PHE A 907 3.60 14.02 -31.05
CA PHE A 907 2.24 13.49 -31.19
C PHE A 907 1.85 12.68 -29.94
N VAL A 908 2.70 11.72 -29.53
CA VAL A 908 2.45 10.89 -28.34
C VAL A 908 2.42 11.72 -27.07
N ALA A 909 3.36 12.66 -26.92
CA ALA A 909 3.39 13.58 -25.78
C ALA A 909 2.11 14.42 -25.68
N SER A 910 1.61 14.90 -26.82
CA SER A 910 0.36 15.66 -26.90
C SER A 910 -0.84 14.80 -26.50
N PHE A 911 -0.96 13.58 -27.03
CA PHE A 911 -2.04 12.65 -26.68
C PHE A 911 -2.01 12.30 -25.18
N ALA A 912 -0.84 11.90 -24.66
CA ALA A 912 -0.66 11.46 -23.27
C ALA A 912 -1.01 12.56 -22.25
N THR A 913 -0.71 13.82 -22.59
CA THR A 913 -1.00 14.98 -21.73
C THR A 913 -2.47 15.42 -21.79
N THR A 914 -3.20 15.06 -22.87
CA THR A 914 -4.54 15.58 -23.15
C THR A 914 -5.60 14.48 -23.30
N TRP A 915 -5.78 13.96 -24.51
CA TRP A 915 -6.85 13.02 -24.87
C TRP A 915 -6.77 11.69 -24.14
N GLY A 916 -5.57 11.19 -23.86
CA GLY A 916 -5.39 9.93 -23.13
C GLY A 916 -6.20 9.88 -21.84
N PRO A 917 -5.89 10.71 -20.83
CA PRO A 917 -6.61 10.72 -19.57
C PRO A 917 -8.04 11.27 -19.72
N VAL A 918 -8.25 12.31 -20.53
CA VAL A 918 -9.57 12.96 -20.64
C VAL A 918 -10.62 12.05 -21.27
N SER A 919 -10.23 11.19 -22.21
CA SER A 919 -11.16 10.25 -22.84
C SER A 919 -11.77 9.23 -21.87
N TRP A 920 -11.09 8.96 -20.74
CA TRP A 920 -11.60 8.11 -19.66
C TRP A 920 -12.31 8.91 -18.56
N THR A 921 -11.81 10.11 -18.23
CA THR A 921 -12.42 10.93 -17.17
C THR A 921 -13.77 11.49 -17.61
N TYR A 922 -13.87 11.99 -18.84
CA TYR A 922 -15.04 12.75 -19.29
C TYR A 922 -16.33 11.92 -19.32
N PRO A 923 -16.36 10.69 -19.90
CA PRO A 923 -17.56 9.86 -19.84
C PRO A 923 -17.98 9.53 -18.41
N SER A 924 -17.04 9.35 -17.47
CA SER A 924 -17.39 9.06 -16.07
C SER A 924 -17.99 10.27 -15.32
N GLU A 925 -17.76 11.49 -15.81
CA GLU A 925 -18.22 12.73 -15.17
C GLU A 925 -19.59 13.19 -15.69
N ILE A 926 -19.92 13.01 -16.97
CA ILE A 926 -21.11 13.66 -17.57
C ILE A 926 -22.46 12.93 -17.35
N PHE A 927 -22.42 11.68 -16.86
CA PHE A 927 -23.63 10.86 -16.75
C PHE A 927 -24.23 10.89 -15.33
N PRO A 928 -25.58 11.01 -15.23
CA PRO A 928 -26.29 10.89 -13.96
C PRO A 928 -26.12 9.50 -13.34
N ALA A 929 -26.16 9.40 -12.01
CA ALA A 929 -25.90 8.16 -11.28
C ALA A 929 -26.77 6.97 -11.75
N LYS A 930 -28.08 7.19 -11.97
CA LYS A 930 -29.06 6.21 -12.50
C LYS A 930 -28.60 5.42 -13.73
N VAL A 931 -27.91 6.09 -14.66
CA VAL A 931 -27.52 5.50 -15.95
C VAL A 931 -26.01 5.47 -16.16
N ARG A 932 -25.22 5.98 -15.22
CA ARG A 932 -23.76 6.16 -15.37
C ARG A 932 -23.07 4.88 -15.79
N ALA A 933 -23.26 3.78 -15.06
CA ALA A 933 -22.61 2.51 -15.40
C ALA A 933 -22.97 2.03 -16.82
N LYS A 934 -24.25 2.16 -17.21
CA LYS A 934 -24.74 1.76 -18.55
C LYS A 934 -24.22 2.69 -19.66
N ALA A 935 -24.26 4.00 -19.44
CA ALA A 935 -23.81 4.99 -20.41
C ALA A 935 -22.29 4.98 -20.60
N VAL A 936 -21.53 4.85 -19.50
CA VAL A 936 -20.07 4.63 -19.56
C VAL A 936 -19.76 3.32 -20.27
N SER A 937 -20.51 2.24 -19.99
CA SER A 937 -20.31 0.97 -20.69
C SER A 937 -20.52 1.07 -22.21
N LEU A 938 -21.48 1.89 -22.66
CA LEU A 938 -21.73 2.15 -24.07
C LEU A 938 -20.66 3.05 -24.71
N ALA A 939 -20.17 4.05 -23.98
CA ALA A 939 -19.03 4.86 -24.40
C ALA A 939 -17.76 4.01 -24.54
N THR A 940 -17.48 3.13 -23.58
CA THR A 940 -16.37 2.18 -23.63
C THR A 940 -16.56 1.15 -24.75
N ALA A 941 -17.79 0.69 -25.01
CA ALA A 941 -18.08 -0.15 -26.17
C ALA A 941 -17.80 0.56 -27.50
N SER A 942 -18.09 1.86 -27.61
CA SER A 942 -17.70 2.69 -28.77
C SER A 942 -16.18 2.69 -28.95
N ASN A 943 -15.40 2.88 -27.87
CA ASN A 943 -13.94 2.76 -27.90
C ASN A 943 -13.52 1.42 -28.51
N TRP A 944 -14.00 0.30 -27.97
CA TRP A 944 -13.60 -1.03 -28.42
C TRP A 944 -14.06 -1.38 -29.84
N THR A 945 -15.20 -0.83 -30.27
CA THR A 945 -15.70 -0.99 -31.64
C THR A 945 -14.72 -0.36 -32.64
N TRP A 946 -14.36 0.90 -32.42
CA TRP A 946 -13.40 1.60 -33.28
C TRP A 946 -12.00 1.01 -33.17
N ASN A 947 -11.60 0.56 -31.98
CA ASN A 947 -10.36 -0.18 -31.80
C ASN A 947 -10.34 -1.46 -32.64
N CYS A 948 -11.42 -2.25 -32.63
CA CYS A 948 -11.55 -3.48 -33.42
C CYS A 948 -11.49 -3.21 -34.92
N ILE A 949 -12.20 -2.18 -35.39
CA ILE A 949 -12.19 -1.77 -36.81
C ILE A 949 -10.78 -1.37 -37.23
N LEU A 950 -10.10 -0.53 -36.45
CA LEU A 950 -8.74 -0.08 -36.78
C LEU A 950 -7.73 -1.22 -36.68
N ALA A 951 -7.81 -2.09 -35.67
CA ALA A 951 -6.93 -3.25 -35.52
C ALA A 951 -6.97 -4.18 -36.73
N PHE A 952 -8.15 -4.32 -37.35
CA PHE A 952 -8.33 -5.11 -38.57
C PHE A 952 -7.95 -4.35 -39.85
N ALA A 953 -8.35 -3.08 -39.99
CA ALA A 953 -8.23 -2.32 -41.24
C ALA A 953 -6.83 -1.73 -41.50
N VAL A 954 -6.08 -1.42 -40.44
CA VAL A 954 -4.81 -0.69 -40.54
C VAL A 954 -3.68 -1.44 -41.25
N PRO A 955 -3.42 -2.74 -41.00
CA PRO A 955 -2.33 -3.43 -41.72
C PRO A 955 -2.50 -3.40 -43.26
N PRO A 956 -3.69 -3.67 -43.83
CA PRO A 956 -3.94 -3.46 -45.26
C PRO A 956 -3.80 -2.00 -45.74
N LEU A 957 -4.21 -1.03 -44.90
CA LEU A 957 -4.10 0.39 -45.24
C LEU A 957 -2.64 0.86 -45.32
N LEU A 958 -1.78 0.46 -44.37
CA LEU A 958 -0.35 0.79 -44.40
C LEU A 958 0.31 0.36 -45.71
N TRP A 959 -0.07 -0.80 -46.25
CA TRP A 959 0.48 -1.35 -47.48
C TRP A 959 -0.06 -0.67 -48.75
N SER A 960 -1.30 -0.18 -48.72
CA SER A 960 -2.00 0.34 -49.90
C SER A 960 -1.96 1.87 -50.04
N ILE A 961 -2.00 2.62 -48.93
CA ILE A 961 -2.12 4.09 -48.94
C ILE A 961 -0.92 4.83 -48.34
N ASN A 962 0.04 4.11 -47.73
CA ASN A 962 1.32 4.63 -47.23
C ASN A 962 1.16 5.94 -46.42
N TRP A 963 1.85 7.02 -46.82
CA TRP A 963 1.86 8.32 -46.14
C TRP A 963 0.49 9.02 -46.05
N LYS A 964 -0.45 8.69 -46.96
CA LYS A 964 -1.80 9.29 -46.97
C LYS A 964 -2.58 8.96 -45.69
N MET A 965 -2.20 7.89 -45.00
CA MET A 965 -2.78 7.51 -43.72
C MET A 965 -2.62 8.61 -42.66
N TYR A 966 -1.46 9.26 -42.58
CA TYR A 966 -1.21 10.36 -41.64
C TYR A 966 -2.12 11.56 -41.92
N MET A 967 -2.41 11.82 -43.21
CA MET A 967 -3.33 12.89 -43.60
C MET A 967 -4.76 12.59 -43.14
N ILE A 968 -5.24 11.35 -43.28
CA ILE A 968 -6.57 10.92 -42.82
C ILE A 968 -6.70 11.13 -41.30
N PHE A 969 -5.72 10.67 -40.53
CA PHE A 969 -5.75 10.85 -39.07
C PHE A 969 -5.59 12.32 -38.66
N GLY A 970 -4.79 13.11 -39.39
CA GLY A 970 -4.74 14.56 -39.22
C GLY A 970 -6.12 15.20 -39.40
N THR A 971 -6.85 14.83 -40.46
CA THR A 971 -8.22 15.31 -40.70
C THR A 971 -9.19 14.87 -39.59
N PHE A 972 -9.11 13.63 -39.09
CA PHE A 972 -9.93 13.19 -37.95
C PHE A 972 -9.67 14.01 -36.69
N ASN A 973 -8.42 14.37 -36.40
CA ASN A 973 -8.10 15.27 -35.28
C ASN A 973 -8.68 16.69 -35.50
N GLY A 974 -8.68 17.20 -36.74
CA GLY A 974 -9.35 18.46 -37.08
C GLY A 974 -10.87 18.41 -36.90
N LEU A 975 -11.52 17.32 -37.28
CA LEU A 975 -12.95 17.11 -37.05
C LEU A 975 -13.28 16.95 -35.56
N ALA A 976 -12.43 16.25 -34.81
CA ALA A 976 -12.54 16.13 -33.36
C ALA A 976 -12.42 17.51 -32.68
N LEU A 977 -11.50 18.37 -33.12
CA LEU A 977 -11.35 19.74 -32.64
C LEU A 977 -12.66 20.54 -32.82
N ILE A 978 -13.25 20.50 -34.01
CA ILE A 978 -14.50 21.21 -34.32
C ILE A 978 -15.66 20.64 -33.47
N HIS A 979 -15.79 19.32 -33.40
CA HIS A 979 -16.86 18.68 -32.64
C HIS A 979 -16.75 19.00 -31.13
N MET A 980 -15.56 18.86 -30.53
CA MET A 980 -15.36 19.15 -29.10
C MET A 980 -15.57 20.64 -28.79
N PHE A 981 -15.23 21.53 -29.72
CA PHE A 981 -15.51 22.95 -29.57
C PHE A 981 -17.00 23.24 -29.46
N LEU A 982 -17.83 22.58 -30.27
CA LEU A 982 -19.28 22.80 -30.28
C LEU A 982 -20.03 22.07 -29.17
N ALA A 983 -19.60 20.86 -28.80
CA ALA A 983 -20.43 19.93 -28.02
C ALA A 983 -19.96 19.64 -26.58
N ALA A 984 -18.68 19.87 -26.23
CA ALA A 984 -18.13 19.44 -24.94
C ALA A 984 -18.17 20.56 -23.87
N PRO A 985 -19.11 20.56 -22.90
CA PRO A 985 -19.07 21.47 -21.75
C PRO A 985 -17.88 21.18 -20.81
N GLU A 986 -17.54 22.12 -19.95
CA GLU A 986 -16.51 21.94 -18.92
C GLU A 986 -17.08 21.20 -17.70
N THR A 987 -16.34 20.22 -17.19
CA THR A 987 -16.74 19.36 -16.06
C THR A 987 -15.91 19.60 -14.79
N LYS A 988 -14.82 20.37 -14.90
CA LYS A 988 -13.91 20.67 -13.79
C LYS A 988 -14.65 21.27 -12.59
N GLY A 989 -14.42 20.68 -11.41
CA GLY A 989 -14.86 21.21 -10.12
C GLY A 989 -16.35 21.05 -9.83
N LYS A 990 -17.08 20.29 -10.67
CA LYS A 990 -18.49 19.98 -10.49
C LYS A 990 -18.71 18.63 -9.80
N THR A 991 -19.72 18.53 -8.94
CA THR A 991 -20.17 17.21 -8.43
C THR A 991 -20.78 16.39 -9.57
N LEU A 992 -20.95 15.08 -9.37
CA LEU A 992 -21.52 14.25 -10.44
C LEU A 992 -23.01 14.55 -10.63
N GLU A 993 -23.66 15.02 -9.58
CA GLU A 993 -25.06 15.38 -9.47
C GLU A 993 -25.31 16.78 -10.05
N GLU A 994 -24.37 17.71 -9.89
CA GLU A 994 -24.41 19.04 -10.52
C GLU A 994 -24.38 19.01 -12.04
N MET A 995 -23.83 17.94 -12.65
CA MET A 995 -23.78 17.82 -14.11
C MET A 995 -25.16 17.82 -14.75
N ASP A 996 -26.21 17.45 -14.02
CA ASP A 996 -27.57 17.60 -14.52
C ASP A 996 -27.95 19.05 -14.77
N THR A 997 -27.61 19.94 -13.84
CA THR A 997 -27.87 21.39 -14.00
C THR A 997 -27.07 21.98 -15.15
N VAL A 998 -25.83 21.53 -15.38
CA VAL A 998 -24.98 22.00 -16.48
C VAL A 998 -25.64 21.71 -17.84
N PHE A 999 -26.10 20.48 -18.06
CA PHE A 999 -26.71 20.10 -19.34
C PHE A 999 -28.16 20.59 -19.49
N ASP A 1000 -28.88 20.80 -18.39
CA ASP A 1000 -30.27 21.30 -18.39
C ASP A 1000 -30.36 22.83 -18.50
N SER A 1001 -29.30 23.57 -18.15
CA SER A 1001 -29.25 25.03 -18.19
C SER A 1001 -29.49 25.65 -19.57
N GLY A 1002 -29.39 24.86 -20.65
CA GLY A 1002 -29.53 25.33 -22.02
C GLY A 1002 -28.37 26.22 -22.50
N ILE A 1003 -27.34 26.42 -21.68
CA ILE A 1003 -26.19 27.26 -22.00
C ILE A 1003 -25.30 26.53 -23.03
N PRO A 1004 -24.94 27.17 -24.17
CA PRO A 1004 -24.06 26.54 -25.15
C PRO A 1004 -22.69 26.19 -24.55
N ALA A 1005 -22.11 25.06 -24.97
CA ALA A 1005 -20.87 24.52 -24.40
C ALA A 1005 -19.66 25.48 -24.45
N TRP A 1006 -19.67 26.46 -25.37
CA TRP A 1006 -18.61 27.48 -25.51
C TRP A 1006 -18.81 28.73 -24.65
N ARG A 1007 -19.92 28.87 -23.91
CA ARG A 1007 -20.22 30.00 -23.01
C ARG A 1007 -20.40 29.51 -21.57
N ALA A 1008 -19.36 28.94 -20.95
CA ALA A 1008 -19.47 28.43 -19.59
C ALA A 1008 -19.87 29.55 -18.59
N GLY A 1009 -21.07 29.45 -18.00
CA GLY A 1009 -21.51 30.31 -16.90
C GLY A 1009 -20.90 29.86 -15.56
N LYS A 1010 -20.65 30.81 -14.65
CA LYS A 1010 -20.32 30.51 -13.25
C LYS A 1010 -21.57 29.99 -12.54
N ILE A 1011 -21.84 28.69 -12.64
CA ILE A 1011 -22.84 28.03 -11.80
C ILE A 1011 -22.18 27.83 -10.42
N GLU A 1012 -22.73 28.40 -9.35
CA GLU A 1012 -22.25 28.13 -7.99
C GLU A 1012 -22.45 26.64 -7.63
N SER A 1013 -21.56 26.07 -6.83
CA SER A 1013 -21.63 24.65 -6.46
C SER A 1013 -22.61 24.46 -5.30
N ARG A 1014 -23.61 23.61 -5.50
CA ARG A 1014 -24.70 23.33 -4.56
C ARG A 1014 -24.17 22.59 -3.33
N LEU A 1015 -23.18 21.73 -3.50
CA LEU A 1015 -22.50 21.07 -2.38
C LEU A 1015 -21.78 22.08 -1.48
N ASP A 1016 -21.15 23.12 -2.06
CA ASP A 1016 -20.47 24.15 -1.26
C ASP A 1016 -21.47 25.10 -0.56
N GLN A 1017 -22.66 25.27 -1.13
CA GLN A 1017 -23.76 25.95 -0.43
C GLN A 1017 -24.28 25.09 0.72
N LEU A 1018 -24.63 23.83 0.48
CA LEU A 1018 -25.07 22.88 1.52
C LEU A 1018 -24.06 22.73 2.65
N GLN A 1019 -22.76 22.68 2.33
CA GLN A 1019 -21.71 22.63 3.36
C GLN A 1019 -21.70 23.90 4.21
N ARG A 1020 -21.79 25.09 3.59
CA ARG A 1020 -21.86 26.37 4.32
C ARG A 1020 -23.11 26.46 5.18
N ASP A 1021 -24.26 26.02 4.68
CA ASP A 1021 -25.53 26.04 5.41
C ASP A 1021 -25.52 25.07 6.61
N ILE A 1022 -24.84 23.92 6.48
CA ILE A 1022 -24.63 22.96 7.59
C ILE A 1022 -23.63 23.53 8.62
N GLU A 1023 -22.55 24.17 8.17
CA GLU A 1023 -21.56 24.83 9.04
C GLU A 1023 -22.16 26.04 9.80
N ALA A 1024 -23.08 26.78 9.17
CA ALA A 1024 -23.84 27.86 9.78
C ALA A 1024 -24.95 27.38 10.74
N GLY A 1025 -25.29 26.08 10.70
CA GLY A 1025 -26.35 25.49 11.52
C GLY A 1025 -27.77 25.71 10.98
N ASP A 1026 -27.90 26.27 9.77
CA ASP A 1026 -29.18 26.53 9.08
C ASP A 1026 -29.84 25.22 8.58
N VAL A 1027 -29.05 24.16 8.40
CA VAL A 1027 -29.53 22.83 7.98
C VAL A 1027 -29.04 21.74 8.95
N LYS A 1028 -29.97 21.08 9.64
CA LYS A 1028 -29.69 19.88 10.45
C LYS A 1028 -29.95 18.61 9.63
N VAL A 1029 -28.96 17.72 9.57
CA VAL A 1029 -29.07 16.41 8.92
C VAL A 1029 -29.19 15.34 10.00
N SER A 1030 -30.33 14.65 10.09
CA SER A 1030 -30.54 13.53 11.01
C SER A 1030 -30.06 12.23 10.37
N THR A 1031 -29.13 11.52 11.03
CA THR A 1031 -28.54 10.27 10.53
C THR A 1031 -29.23 9.01 11.07
N ASN A 1032 -30.21 9.13 11.97
CA ASN A 1032 -30.97 8.02 12.52
C ASN A 1032 -32.31 7.85 11.80
N LYS A 1033 -32.36 6.96 10.80
CA LYS A 1033 -33.63 6.40 10.29
C LYS A 1033 -33.61 4.88 10.40
N GLY A 1034 -34.47 4.34 11.26
CA GLY A 1034 -34.86 2.94 11.20
C GLY A 1034 -35.60 2.65 9.88
N PRO A 1035 -35.66 1.37 9.45
CA PRO A 1035 -36.30 1.02 8.19
C PRO A 1035 -37.80 1.34 8.23
N GLY A 1036 -38.24 2.35 7.47
CA GLY A 1036 -39.66 2.55 7.13
C GLY A 1036 -40.33 3.89 7.47
N GLN A 1037 -39.64 4.95 7.89
CA GLN A 1037 -40.29 6.25 8.14
C GLN A 1037 -39.85 7.34 7.15
N VAL A 1038 -40.85 7.88 6.42
CA VAL A 1038 -40.77 9.10 5.62
C VAL A 1038 -41.27 10.24 6.50
N GLU A 1039 -40.40 11.16 6.90
CA GLU A 1039 -40.82 12.50 7.33
C GLU A 1039 -40.35 13.50 6.26
N ASP A 1040 -41.30 14.31 5.79
CA ASP A 1040 -41.05 15.47 4.95
C ASP A 1040 -40.33 16.54 5.77
N VAL A 1041 -39.21 17.03 5.24
CA VAL A 1041 -38.55 18.22 5.78
C VAL A 1041 -39.12 19.42 5.03
N SER A 1042 -40.05 20.14 5.67
CA SER A 1042 -40.56 21.42 5.18
C SER A 1042 -39.49 22.50 5.29
N TYR A 1043 -39.31 23.24 4.19
CA TYR A 1043 -38.50 24.45 4.12
C TYR A 1043 -39.30 25.63 4.68
N GLU A 1044 -38.92 26.15 5.85
CA GLU A 1044 -39.38 27.47 6.30
C GLU A 1044 -38.20 28.46 6.25
N PRO A 1045 -38.20 29.43 5.32
CA PRO A 1045 -37.26 30.54 5.39
C PRO A 1045 -37.61 31.41 6.59
N LYS A 1046 -36.64 31.71 7.44
CA LYS A 1046 -36.82 32.73 8.50
C LYS A 1046 -36.98 34.10 7.83
N ALA A 1047 -38.08 34.77 8.18
CA ALA A 1047 -38.39 36.15 7.80
C ALA A 1047 -37.40 37.17 8.37
#